data_AF-A0A960QPC7-F1
#
_entry.id   AF-A0A960QPC7-F1
#
_cell.length_a   1.000
_cell.length_b   1.000
_cell.length_c   1.000
_cell.angle_alpha   90.00
_cell.angle_beta   90.00
_cell.angle_gamma   90.00
#
_symmetry.space_group_name_H-M   'P 1'
#
loop_
_entity.id
_entity.type
_entity.pdbx_description
1 polymer ?
#
loop_
_entity_poly.entity_id
_entity_poly.type
_entity_poly.pdbx_seq_one_letter_code
_entity_poly.pdbx_strand_id
1 'polypeptide(L)'
;MKQLRLLVIVLLPRILHAAPITQGDVTLALGPDFLLDDAATGGGDTNLVTAEFDRDLTGLWIGTAGCDASISGIGWASPAGGTTATLATVTITYLGADGAEGGGDDVGFGSVTDTLNFTGVGEYFWQFDTPLTNRIDGSNTTFRIRIEANDHIRYKVDAGGAKISVAGTSAALGDPIELLADGGFENLTVTEPDAATSPWVSDNQWDNFDVVRETNVVRSGAQSLRLGYDGHNDARVLQISGTANASLNYALTFWAHSSNSNDPAVRAEFRTDNGGGYDFIATGTTFKTESQWTPHVLYVPASALAGRSGELIQVRLRRNDTKGTVFLDDLSLQIVPSIGIPLTGIQGLPPHFQHPNGGYLPPMFPFVDRFGQYKHATWREKVADESGLAASAAAEAADLAANPGSPEWNLYGGWDNGPTRTATGYFRVEKVNGRWWFIDPLGKLFFSHGITAVNTDSAGTSVTGREDYFEGLPEPGDPDEAFLTIGLMYHEEANAFRKYGTNWVETLADLAHRRLRSWGMNTIGSWSDSAIYLERRTPYSQVLYAAPGSSLAPGIPDYFNSAFGPNVAAALNNALAQGIGEDPWCLGLYFHNELEWARPNMVAVNDIAKAAIRKGASQPGKIAFRDMLQNTYNDNIAALNTAWGTSYANWNSFLTSTNLPNEILASPDYRDFYFLYASTYYATIKAQFTAHAPNTLYLGSRFTSNPHALAAEASALYADVSTYHPYQVTPNVPPAFLDADVPVLISEWHFTARDTGLYGDGLQTAIDQADRAQKYLGYAGFAVDHPNLVGIHWFMYYDRHTTGDSTGQNLGANYQTGFLTICDVPYIQTIQASRQIGTEMYGRRYQSFPPEIGFSLTSYPDIEDSIPYQAPFSLSDDSSPPENLSVSAWSANTNFIPDSAIVITGTGSNRTLSVTPTTADHSGGFITVRAIDASGVRAETPVFFLQGRPEMALDVPSSGQPTLSWISISNISYQAEATLTFEEWTSTGVPLPGTDGTLETGIHPGNPGGAYRLKLILP
;
A
#
# COMPACT_ATOMS: atom_id res chain seq x y z
N MET A 1 9.94 -36.68 40.04
CA MET A 1 9.92 -35.95 41.33
C MET A 1 9.98 -34.46 41.02
N LYS A 2 8.94 -33.71 41.44
CA LYS A 2 8.83 -32.27 41.81
C LYS A 2 9.51 -31.23 40.87
N GLN A 3 8.86 -30.16 40.40
CA GLN A 3 7.63 -29.50 40.88
C GLN A 3 7.08 -28.51 39.84
N LEU A 4 5.76 -28.50 39.70
CA LEU A 4 4.92 -27.39 39.22
C LEU A 4 5.16 -26.09 40.01
N ARG A 5 5.02 -24.93 39.34
CA ARG A 5 4.26 -23.77 39.86
C ARG A 5 3.49 -23.06 38.73
N LEU A 6 2.23 -22.79 39.05
CA LEU A 6 1.21 -22.06 38.29
C LEU A 6 0.62 -21.02 39.28
N LEU A 7 0.53 -19.74 38.90
CA LEU A 7 -0.37 -18.67 39.42
C LEU A 7 -0.06 -17.38 38.62
N VAL A 8 -0.88 -16.79 37.73
CA VAL A 8 -2.25 -16.22 37.75
C VAL A 8 -2.32 -14.76 38.27
N ILE A 9 -2.70 -13.87 37.33
CA ILE A 9 -3.32 -12.51 37.36
C ILE A 9 -2.49 -11.27 37.75
N VAL A 10 -2.31 -10.36 36.77
CA VAL A 10 -2.57 -8.91 36.91
C VAL A 10 -3.38 -8.42 35.69
N LEU A 11 -4.46 -7.69 35.97
CA LEU A 11 -5.37 -6.99 35.04
C LEU A 11 -4.78 -5.64 34.58
N LEU A 12 -4.88 -5.35 33.26
CA LEU A 12 -5.19 -4.09 32.50
C LEU A 12 -4.58 -2.72 32.94
N PRO A 13 -4.27 -1.78 32.00
CA PRO A 13 -5.02 -1.49 30.78
C PRO A 13 -4.24 -1.53 29.44
N ARG A 14 -5.05 -1.77 28.40
CA ARG A 14 -4.77 -1.58 26.96
C ARG A 14 -4.45 -0.11 26.65
N ILE A 15 -3.57 0.13 25.68
CA ILE A 15 -3.57 1.14 24.58
C ILE A 15 -2.48 0.63 23.60
N LEU A 16 -2.88 -0.18 22.59
CA LEU A 16 -2.99 0.15 21.15
C LEU A 16 -1.64 0.25 20.42
N HIS A 17 -1.21 -0.87 19.83
CA HIS A 17 -1.01 -1.01 18.39
C HIS A 17 -0.95 -2.51 18.07
N ALA A 18 -1.92 -2.99 17.31
CA ALA A 18 -1.92 -4.32 16.73
C ALA A 18 -2.06 -4.16 15.21
N ALA A 19 -1.27 -4.90 14.45
CA ALA A 19 -1.55 -5.20 13.05
C ALA A 19 -2.71 -6.23 12.94
N PRO A 20 -3.14 -6.64 11.74
CA PRO A 20 -4.03 -5.99 10.77
C PRO A 20 -5.38 -6.74 10.60
N ILE A 21 -6.41 -6.11 9.99
CA ILE A 21 -7.57 -6.85 9.43
C ILE A 21 -7.88 -6.37 8.00
N THR A 22 -7.80 -7.32 7.09
CA THR A 22 -8.38 -7.34 5.76
C THR A 22 -9.90 -7.23 5.83
N GLN A 23 -10.39 -6.25 5.06
CA GLN A 23 -11.41 -6.51 4.07
C GLN A 23 -12.79 -6.79 4.68
N GLY A 24 -13.45 -5.72 5.17
CA GLY A 24 -14.58 -5.05 4.52
C GLY A 24 -15.23 -3.89 5.22
N ASP A 25 -14.98 -2.77 4.58
CA ASP A 25 -15.96 -1.81 4.13
C ASP A 25 -17.00 -1.33 5.13
N VAL A 26 -16.50 -0.60 6.13
CA VAL A 26 -17.17 0.61 6.60
C VAL A 26 -16.13 1.72 6.89
N THR A 27 -15.37 2.14 5.88
CA THR A 27 -14.68 3.47 5.91
C THR A 27 -14.94 4.29 4.65
N LEU A 28 -16.09 4.07 4.01
CA LEU A 28 -16.78 5.11 3.24
C LEU A 28 -17.72 5.98 4.11
N ALA A 29 -17.73 5.81 5.43
CA ALA A 29 -18.42 6.73 6.32
C ALA A 29 -17.45 7.81 6.81
N LEU A 30 -17.26 8.80 5.92
CA LEU A 30 -16.79 10.17 6.17
C LEU A 30 -15.25 10.35 6.26
N GLY A 31 -14.58 10.26 5.10
CA GLY A 31 -13.32 10.96 4.85
C GLY A 31 -13.55 12.45 4.53
N PRO A 32 -12.50 13.29 4.52
CA PRO A 32 -12.60 14.75 4.52
C PRO A 32 -13.17 15.26 3.18
N ASP A 33 -14.09 16.21 3.27
CA ASP A 33 -14.74 16.97 2.18
C ASP A 33 -15.90 16.28 1.44
N PHE A 34 -17.10 16.41 2.00
CA PHE A 34 -18.37 16.06 1.35
C PHE A 34 -18.97 17.29 0.64
N LEU A 35 -18.63 17.56 -0.63
CA LEU A 35 -19.20 18.68 -1.39
C LEU A 35 -20.36 18.19 -2.28
N LEU A 36 -21.57 18.72 -2.07
CA LEU A 36 -22.67 18.68 -3.04
C LEU A 36 -22.79 20.06 -3.70
N ASP A 37 -22.26 20.19 -4.92
CA ASP A 37 -22.40 21.37 -5.76
C ASP A 37 -23.54 21.17 -6.78
N ASP A 38 -24.55 22.06 -6.78
CA ASP A 38 -25.49 22.27 -7.89
C ASP A 38 -25.53 23.75 -8.34
N ALA A 39 -25.42 23.97 -9.64
CA ALA A 39 -25.19 25.24 -10.30
C ALA A 39 -26.49 26.03 -10.57
N ALA A 40 -26.58 27.28 -10.09
CA ALA A 40 -27.20 28.39 -10.81
C ALA A 40 -27.01 29.73 -10.09
N THR A 41 -26.52 30.74 -10.81
CA THR A 41 -26.29 32.12 -10.32
C THR A 41 -27.58 32.92 -10.15
N GLY A 42 -27.65 33.70 -9.06
CA GLY A 42 -28.42 34.94 -9.00
C GLY A 42 -29.43 35.03 -7.88
N GLY A 43 -29.02 35.54 -6.72
CA GLY A 43 -29.92 36.05 -5.71
C GLY A 43 -29.25 37.00 -4.73
N GLY A 44 -30.09 37.76 -4.01
CA GLY A 44 -29.67 38.88 -3.18
C GLY A 44 -29.25 38.46 -1.77
N ASP A 45 -28.54 39.34 -1.09
CA ASP A 45 -28.11 39.12 0.28
C ASP A 45 -29.30 39.20 1.24
N THR A 46 -29.47 38.18 2.08
CA THR A 46 -30.49 38.18 3.13
C THR A 46 -29.84 38.13 4.50
N ASN A 47 -30.29 38.98 5.42
CA ASN A 47 -29.83 38.99 6.81
C ASN A 47 -30.60 37.91 7.58
N LEU A 48 -29.91 36.88 8.06
CA LEU A 48 -30.50 35.84 8.90
C LEU A 48 -29.91 35.91 10.31
N VAL A 49 -30.79 35.91 11.31
CA VAL A 49 -30.42 35.86 12.74
C VAL A 49 -30.23 34.40 13.19
N THR A 50 -31.12 33.53 12.70
CA THR A 50 -31.03 32.07 12.84
C THR A 50 -31.24 31.45 11.46
N ALA A 51 -30.44 30.44 11.13
CA ALA A 51 -30.56 29.69 9.90
C ALA A 51 -30.69 28.19 10.21
N GLU A 52 -31.67 27.54 9.59
CA GLU A 52 -31.97 26.13 9.79
C GLU A 52 -31.88 25.39 8.46
N PHE A 53 -31.22 24.24 8.47
CA PHE A 53 -31.01 23.44 7.28
C PHE A 53 -31.19 21.97 7.62
N ASP A 54 -32.06 21.31 6.86
CA ASP A 54 -32.17 19.86 6.89
C ASP A 54 -31.25 19.27 5.82
N ARG A 55 -30.47 18.26 6.21
CA ARG A 55 -29.58 17.52 5.33
C ARG A 55 -29.86 16.04 5.43
N ASP A 56 -30.13 15.45 4.28
CA ASP A 56 -30.27 14.01 4.12
C ASP A 56 -28.89 13.41 3.80
N LEU A 57 -28.33 12.66 4.76
CA LEU A 57 -27.02 12.01 4.64
C LEU A 57 -27.16 10.60 4.03
N THR A 58 -27.72 10.53 2.84
CA THR A 58 -27.84 9.27 2.07
C THR A 58 -26.45 8.65 1.85
N GLY A 59 -26.22 7.47 2.44
CA GLY A 59 -24.93 6.77 2.37
C GLY A 59 -24.39 6.28 3.72
N LEU A 60 -24.94 6.72 4.85
CA LEU A 60 -24.69 6.07 6.14
C LEU A 60 -25.33 4.66 6.11
N TRP A 61 -24.54 3.60 5.96
CA TRP A 61 -25.02 2.24 6.19
C TRP A 61 -25.16 2.02 7.69
N ILE A 62 -26.40 2.05 8.19
CA ILE A 62 -26.68 1.86 9.61
C ILE A 62 -27.56 0.63 9.76
N GLY A 63 -27.02 -0.41 10.39
CA GLY A 63 -27.80 -1.58 10.77
C GLY A 63 -28.83 -1.25 11.87
N THR A 64 -29.75 -2.17 12.11
CA THR A 64 -30.82 -2.06 13.13
C THR A 64 -30.33 -2.03 14.60
N ALA A 65 -29.02 -2.10 14.85
CA ALA A 65 -28.42 -2.18 16.19
C ALA A 65 -28.00 -0.82 16.80
N GLY A 66 -28.16 0.27 16.04
CA GLY A 66 -27.72 1.63 16.40
C GLY A 66 -26.20 1.81 16.32
N CYS A 67 -25.74 2.98 15.89
CA CYS A 67 -24.32 3.32 15.74
C CYS A 67 -23.94 4.55 16.54
N ASP A 68 -22.68 4.61 16.98
CA ASP A 68 -22.10 5.84 17.51
C ASP A 68 -21.65 6.68 16.32
N ALA A 69 -22.23 7.88 16.19
CA ALA A 69 -21.93 8.82 15.13
C ALA A 69 -21.25 10.05 15.73
N SER A 70 -20.27 10.56 15.01
CA SER A 70 -19.45 11.71 15.38
C SER A 70 -19.48 12.72 14.24
N ILE A 71 -19.58 14.01 14.55
CA ILE A 71 -19.55 15.10 13.57
C ILE A 71 -18.43 16.06 13.96
N SER A 72 -17.47 16.25 13.07
CA SER A 72 -16.24 16.98 13.30
C SER A 72 -16.17 18.34 12.62
N GLY A 73 -17.11 18.68 11.73
CA GLY A 73 -17.14 20.01 11.11
C GLY A 73 -18.27 20.23 10.12
N ILE A 74 -18.42 21.47 9.67
CA ILE A 74 -19.44 21.95 8.74
C ILE A 74 -18.79 22.88 7.71
N GLY A 75 -19.06 22.66 6.42
CA GLY A 75 -18.52 23.47 5.32
C GLY A 75 -19.60 24.09 4.44
N TRP A 76 -19.30 25.22 3.80
CA TRP A 76 -20.17 25.84 2.79
C TRP A 76 -19.42 26.77 1.85
N ALA A 77 -20.03 27.04 0.69
CA ALA A 77 -19.49 27.95 -0.32
C ALA A 77 -20.32 29.25 -0.40
N SER A 78 -19.65 30.40 -0.57
CA SER A 78 -20.32 31.68 -0.81
C SER A 78 -19.80 32.40 -2.07
N PRO A 79 -20.66 32.81 -3.01
CA PRO A 79 -20.25 33.53 -4.21
C PRO A 79 -20.30 35.07 -4.01
N ALA A 80 -19.30 35.56 -3.28
CA ALA A 80 -18.73 36.91 -3.26
C ALA A 80 -19.42 38.07 -2.49
N GLY A 81 -18.64 38.69 -1.58
CA GLY A 81 -18.62 40.16 -1.46
C GLY A 81 -19.00 40.82 -0.12
N GLY A 82 -18.52 40.36 1.04
CA GLY A 82 -18.48 41.21 2.25
C GLY A 82 -18.71 40.52 3.60
N THR A 83 -17.77 40.75 4.52
CA THR A 83 -17.68 40.27 5.90
C THR A 83 -18.80 40.79 6.82
N THR A 84 -19.41 39.92 7.64
CA THR A 84 -19.20 39.82 9.12
C THR A 84 -20.14 38.80 9.77
N ALA A 85 -19.59 37.79 10.45
CA ALA A 85 -20.08 37.28 11.74
C ALA A 85 -18.85 36.81 12.52
N THR A 86 -18.79 37.01 13.84
CA THR A 86 -17.58 36.76 14.65
C THR A 86 -17.79 35.74 15.78
N LEU A 87 -18.99 35.20 15.95
CA LEU A 87 -19.27 34.04 16.80
C LEU A 87 -20.65 33.48 16.39
N ALA A 88 -20.76 32.18 16.14
CA ALA A 88 -22.02 31.51 15.89
C ALA A 88 -22.10 30.22 16.72
N THR A 89 -23.31 29.83 17.09
CA THR A 89 -23.63 28.57 17.77
C THR A 89 -24.26 27.62 16.77
N VAL A 90 -23.68 26.43 16.62
CA VAL A 90 -24.23 25.37 15.77
C VAL A 90 -24.78 24.27 16.65
N THR A 91 -26.03 23.91 16.42
CA THR A 91 -26.69 22.75 17.01
C THR A 91 -27.02 21.73 15.93
N ILE A 92 -26.70 20.46 16.17
CA ILE A 92 -27.02 19.36 15.25
C ILE A 92 -27.93 18.35 15.93
N THR A 93 -29.02 18.00 15.26
CA THR A 93 -30.04 17.06 15.75
C THR A 93 -30.33 16.02 14.67
N TYR A 94 -30.34 14.75 15.04
CA TYR A 94 -30.87 13.68 14.21
C TYR A 94 -32.39 13.59 14.41
N LEU A 95 -33.17 13.64 13.33
CA LEU A 95 -34.64 13.76 13.39
C LEU A 95 -35.39 12.41 13.40
N GLY A 96 -34.69 11.30 13.67
CA GLY A 96 -35.32 9.99 13.79
C GLY A 96 -36.07 9.51 12.53
N ALA A 97 -36.90 8.48 12.68
CA ALA A 97 -37.60 7.80 11.60
C ALA A 97 -38.68 8.67 10.94
N ASP A 98 -39.29 9.59 11.70
CA ASP A 98 -40.38 10.43 11.22
C ASP A 98 -39.89 11.67 10.45
N GLY A 99 -38.61 12.03 10.61
CA GLY A 99 -37.98 13.17 9.94
C GLY A 99 -38.55 14.52 10.38
N ALA A 100 -39.22 14.59 11.54
CA ALA A 100 -39.94 15.76 12.02
C ALA A 100 -39.36 16.29 13.35
N GLU A 101 -39.05 17.59 13.41
CA GLU A 101 -38.54 18.21 14.65
C GLU A 101 -39.57 18.19 15.80
N GLY A 102 -39.08 17.85 16.99
CA GLY A 102 -39.86 17.67 18.20
C GLY A 102 -40.42 16.26 18.36
N GLY A 103 -39.99 15.31 17.50
CA GLY A 103 -40.33 13.89 17.56
C GLY A 103 -39.78 13.22 18.82
N GLY A 104 -40.44 12.15 19.26
CA GLY A 104 -39.99 11.38 20.44
C GLY A 104 -38.69 10.59 20.23
N ASP A 105 -38.24 10.54 18.98
CA ASP A 105 -37.06 9.85 18.45
C ASP A 105 -35.95 10.83 18.01
N ASP A 106 -36.10 12.13 18.26
CA ASP A 106 -35.05 13.13 18.04
C ASP A 106 -33.84 12.87 18.96
N VAL A 107 -32.64 12.81 18.37
CA VAL A 107 -31.38 12.64 19.10
C VAL A 107 -30.45 13.82 18.85
N GLY A 108 -30.27 14.68 19.85
CA GLY A 108 -29.38 15.84 19.75
C GLY A 108 -27.90 15.46 19.90
N PHE A 109 -27.05 15.80 18.93
CA PHE A 109 -25.60 15.53 18.99
C PHE A 109 -24.87 16.48 19.93
N GLY A 110 -25.39 17.70 20.07
CA GLY A 110 -24.82 18.76 20.90
C GLY A 110 -24.87 20.11 20.22
N SER A 111 -24.36 21.12 20.93
CA SER A 111 -24.24 22.50 20.45
C SER A 111 -22.84 23.03 20.72
N VAL A 112 -22.26 23.77 19.78
CA VAL A 112 -20.92 24.37 19.92
C VAL A 112 -20.90 25.78 19.37
N THR A 113 -20.28 26.70 20.10
CA THR A 113 -20.17 28.11 19.73
C THR A 113 -18.73 28.46 19.41
N ASP A 114 -18.48 28.98 18.21
CA ASP A 114 -17.13 29.33 17.74
C ASP A 114 -17.18 30.42 16.62
N THR A 115 -16.03 30.98 16.28
CA THR A 115 -15.86 32.18 15.43
C THR A 115 -15.83 31.84 13.96
N LEU A 116 -16.59 32.57 13.14
CA LEU A 116 -16.67 32.31 11.71
C LEU A 116 -16.07 33.39 10.81
N ASN A 117 -14.80 33.21 10.46
CA ASN A 117 -14.05 34.21 9.70
C ASN A 117 -14.14 33.99 8.19
N PHE A 118 -14.98 34.78 7.53
CA PHE A 118 -15.08 34.80 6.07
C PHE A 118 -14.17 35.85 5.45
N THR A 119 -13.00 35.48 4.96
CA THR A 119 -12.12 36.41 4.24
C THR A 119 -12.12 36.13 2.74
N GLY A 120 -13.10 36.68 2.02
CA GLY A 120 -13.12 36.70 0.55
C GLY A 120 -14.20 35.84 -0.11
N VAL A 121 -13.90 35.33 -1.32
CA VAL A 121 -14.77 34.44 -2.09
C VAL A 121 -14.13 33.05 -2.02
N GLY A 122 -14.88 32.03 -1.63
CA GLY A 122 -14.33 30.69 -1.48
C GLY A 122 -15.25 29.75 -0.71
N GLU A 123 -14.79 28.51 -0.57
CA GLU A 123 -15.33 27.51 0.34
C GLU A 123 -14.77 27.77 1.74
N TYR A 124 -15.67 27.75 2.71
CA TYR A 124 -15.35 27.97 4.11
C TYR A 124 -15.70 26.71 4.86
N PHE A 125 -14.72 26.22 5.61
CA PHE A 125 -14.88 25.05 6.44
C PHE A 125 -14.72 25.46 7.89
N TRP A 126 -15.64 24.98 8.71
CA TRP A 126 -15.62 25.14 10.15
C TRP A 126 -15.43 23.78 10.79
N GLN A 127 -14.29 23.58 11.43
CA GLN A 127 -13.99 22.37 12.17
C GLN A 127 -14.33 22.59 13.65
N PHE A 128 -14.97 21.60 14.28
CA PHE A 128 -15.19 21.60 15.72
C PHE A 128 -13.94 21.10 16.43
N ASP A 129 -13.46 21.82 17.44
CA ASP A 129 -12.29 21.42 18.26
C ASP A 129 -12.48 20.05 18.93
N THR A 130 -13.73 19.74 19.28
CA THR A 130 -14.14 18.41 19.74
C THR A 130 -15.35 17.97 18.91
N PRO A 131 -15.30 16.80 18.25
CA PRO A 131 -16.43 16.30 17.48
C PRO A 131 -17.68 16.12 18.35
N LEU A 132 -18.84 16.49 17.82
CA LEU A 132 -20.13 16.24 18.45
C LEU A 132 -20.49 14.77 18.26
N THR A 133 -20.63 14.00 19.34
CA THR A 133 -20.85 12.55 19.27
C THR A 133 -22.15 12.14 19.95
N ASN A 134 -22.99 11.35 19.28
CA ASN A 134 -24.13 10.70 19.92
C ASN A 134 -24.52 9.39 19.23
N ARG A 135 -25.34 8.57 19.91
CA ARG A 135 -25.80 7.28 19.44
C ARG A 135 -27.16 7.40 18.76
N ILE A 136 -27.25 6.92 17.53
CA ILE A 136 -28.49 7.00 16.72
C ILE A 136 -29.01 5.60 16.37
N ASP A 137 -30.32 5.48 16.17
CA ASP A 137 -30.91 4.29 15.55
C ASP A 137 -30.91 4.43 14.02
N GLY A 138 -30.66 3.32 13.32
CA GLY A 138 -30.37 3.33 11.87
C GLY A 138 -31.58 3.48 10.96
N SER A 139 -32.63 4.15 11.41
CA SER A 139 -33.94 4.15 10.74
C SER A 139 -34.12 5.25 9.69
N ASN A 140 -33.34 6.34 9.74
CA ASN A 140 -33.38 7.47 8.81
C ASN A 140 -32.01 8.15 8.65
N THR A 141 -31.89 9.10 7.74
CA THR A 141 -30.63 9.79 7.40
C THR A 141 -30.72 11.31 7.49
N THR A 142 -31.82 11.87 8.00
CA THR A 142 -32.05 13.32 8.05
C THR A 142 -31.53 13.94 9.35
N PHE A 143 -30.64 14.93 9.20
CA PHE A 143 -30.13 15.76 10.28
C PHE A 143 -30.58 17.21 10.10
N ARG A 144 -30.94 17.85 11.21
CA ARG A 144 -31.18 19.29 11.30
C ARG A 144 -29.96 19.99 11.85
N ILE A 145 -29.52 21.02 11.14
CA ILE A 145 -28.43 21.91 11.56
C ILE A 145 -29.05 23.28 11.80
N ARG A 146 -28.99 23.76 13.04
CA ARG A 146 -29.40 25.11 13.42
C ARG A 146 -28.15 25.94 13.69
N ILE A 147 -28.02 27.07 13.00
CA ILE A 147 -26.93 28.03 13.18
C ILE A 147 -27.52 29.34 13.70
N GLU A 148 -27.07 29.76 14.87
CA GLU A 148 -27.50 30.98 15.54
C GLU A 148 -26.29 31.90 15.66
N ALA A 149 -26.32 33.07 15.02
CA ALA A 149 -25.25 34.03 15.21
C ALA A 149 -25.57 35.01 16.33
N ASN A 150 -24.51 35.48 16.99
CA ASN A 150 -24.63 36.57 17.96
C ASN A 150 -24.96 37.93 17.30
N ASP A 151 -24.81 38.04 15.98
CA ASP A 151 -25.22 39.18 15.14
C ASP A 151 -25.80 38.64 13.81
N HIS A 152 -25.91 39.46 12.77
CA HIS A 152 -26.44 39.04 11.48
C HIS A 152 -25.46 38.20 10.66
N ILE A 153 -25.86 36.99 10.24
CA ILE A 153 -25.15 36.27 9.17
C ILE A 153 -25.71 36.74 7.82
N ARG A 154 -24.83 37.26 6.97
CA ARG A 154 -25.17 37.59 5.58
C ARG A 154 -24.86 36.41 4.67
N TYR A 155 -25.90 35.84 4.09
CA TYR A 155 -25.76 34.87 3.00
C TYR A 155 -26.22 35.51 1.70
N LYS A 156 -25.50 35.22 0.62
CA LYS A 156 -26.02 35.41 -0.72
C LYS A 156 -26.84 34.18 -1.07
N VAL A 157 -28.16 34.34 -1.12
CA VAL A 157 -29.07 33.25 -1.43
C VAL A 157 -29.35 33.31 -2.91
N ASP A 158 -28.61 32.56 -3.73
CA ASP A 158 -28.98 32.36 -5.13
C ASP A 158 -30.31 31.58 -5.22
N ALA A 159 -30.95 31.53 -6.40
CA ALA A 159 -32.29 30.94 -6.60
C ALA A 159 -32.41 29.44 -6.23
N GLY A 160 -31.35 28.80 -5.73
CA GLY A 160 -31.30 27.44 -5.19
C GLY A 160 -30.99 27.30 -3.69
N GLY A 161 -30.86 28.40 -2.92
CA GLY A 161 -30.62 28.33 -1.46
C GLY A 161 -29.14 28.24 -1.05
N ALA A 162 -28.86 28.32 0.26
CA ALA A 162 -27.52 28.15 0.82
C ALA A 162 -27.15 26.66 0.98
N LYS A 163 -25.92 26.29 0.61
CA LYS A 163 -25.43 24.90 0.64
C LYS A 163 -24.61 24.65 1.91
N ILE A 164 -24.79 23.49 2.55
CA ILE A 164 -24.07 23.09 3.76
C ILE A 164 -23.59 21.64 3.61
N SER A 165 -22.34 21.41 4.01
CA SER A 165 -21.65 20.14 4.12
C SER A 165 -21.37 19.83 5.59
N VAL A 166 -21.33 18.56 5.97
CA VAL A 166 -21.00 18.11 7.32
C VAL A 166 -19.97 16.97 7.23
N ALA A 167 -18.90 17.05 8.01
CA ALA A 167 -17.87 16.00 8.14
C ALA A 167 -18.06 15.25 9.46
N GLY A 168 -17.91 13.93 9.47
CA GLY A 168 -18.10 13.12 10.67
C GLY A 168 -17.41 11.75 10.60
N THR A 169 -17.81 10.77 11.42
CA THR A 169 -17.46 9.33 11.31
C THR A 169 -18.57 8.52 11.98
N SER A 170 -18.92 7.34 11.47
CA SER A 170 -19.82 6.40 12.17
C SER A 170 -19.16 5.06 12.41
N ALA A 171 -19.42 4.43 13.56
CA ALA A 171 -18.96 3.09 13.89
C ALA A 171 -20.16 2.16 14.15
N ALA A 172 -20.34 1.16 13.28
CA ALA A 172 -21.27 0.05 13.50
C ALA A 172 -20.58 -1.07 14.30
N LEU A 173 -21.33 -1.82 15.09
CA LEU A 173 -20.86 -3.07 15.71
C LEU A 173 -20.55 -4.09 14.57
N GLY A 174 -19.31 -4.62 14.54
CA GLY A 174 -18.63 -5.29 13.40
C GLY A 174 -19.37 -6.44 12.68
N ASP A 175 -19.08 -6.69 11.39
CA ASP A 175 -17.93 -7.48 10.86
C ASP A 175 -17.63 -7.24 9.33
N PRO A 176 -16.51 -7.77 8.76
CA PRO A 176 -15.81 -7.27 7.54
C PRO A 176 -15.83 -8.19 6.28
N ILE A 177 -16.10 -7.66 5.06
CA ILE A 177 -15.74 -8.13 3.66
C ILE A 177 -15.41 -7.01 2.58
N GLU A 178 -14.20 -6.93 1.97
CA GLU A 178 -13.98 -6.50 0.53
C GLU A 178 -13.08 -5.25 0.01
N LEU A 179 -11.79 -5.37 -0.44
CA LEU A 179 -11.03 -4.83 -1.64
C LEU A 179 -10.57 -3.36 -1.95
N LEU A 180 -9.55 -3.29 -2.84
CA LEU A 180 -8.61 -2.25 -3.36
C LEU A 180 -9.21 -1.16 -4.33
N ALA A 181 -8.59 0.04 -4.47
CA ALA A 181 -8.39 0.76 -5.77
C ALA A 181 -7.57 2.08 -5.71
N ASP A 182 -6.69 2.28 -6.70
CA ASP A 182 -5.88 3.48 -7.01
C ASP A 182 -6.69 4.70 -7.51
N GLY A 183 -6.30 5.91 -7.08
CA GLY A 183 -6.99 7.18 -7.32
C GLY A 183 -6.65 7.90 -8.64
N GLY A 184 -7.47 7.68 -9.67
CA GLY A 184 -7.35 8.41 -10.95
C GLY A 184 -8.65 8.77 -11.66
N PHE A 185 -9.82 8.39 -11.14
CA PHE A 185 -11.11 8.75 -11.73
C PHE A 185 -12.13 8.92 -10.62
N GLU A 186 -12.55 10.15 -10.35
CA GLU A 186 -13.70 10.39 -9.48
C GLU A 186 -14.97 10.42 -10.35
N ASN A 187 -15.96 9.61 -9.96
CA ASN A 187 -17.33 9.57 -10.50
C ASN A 187 -17.50 9.11 -11.96
N LEU A 188 -17.15 7.86 -12.23
CA LEU A 188 -17.49 7.19 -13.49
C LEU A 188 -18.90 6.56 -13.37
N THR A 189 -19.92 7.22 -13.93
CA THR A 189 -21.30 6.70 -13.95
C THR A 189 -21.61 6.09 -15.31
N VAL A 190 -22.13 4.85 -15.30
CA VAL A 190 -22.75 4.20 -16.46
C VAL A 190 -24.27 4.27 -16.27
N THR A 191 -24.92 5.16 -16.99
CA THR A 191 -26.38 5.34 -16.93
C THR A 191 -27.04 4.90 -18.23
N GLU A 192 -28.12 4.14 -18.13
CA GLU A 192 -29.11 4.09 -19.22
C GLU A 192 -29.88 5.43 -19.21
N PRO A 193 -30.20 6.01 -20.37
CA PRO A 193 -31.02 7.22 -20.40
C PRO A 193 -32.40 6.91 -19.82
N ASP A 194 -32.74 7.62 -18.74
CA ASP A 194 -34.07 7.54 -18.13
C ASP A 194 -35.13 7.98 -19.14
N ALA A 195 -36.09 7.09 -19.42
CA ALA A 195 -37.15 7.32 -20.40
C ALA A 195 -38.07 8.50 -20.02
N ALA A 196 -38.01 8.96 -18.77
CA ALA A 196 -38.89 10.01 -18.26
C ALA A 196 -38.36 11.45 -18.40
N THR A 197 -37.06 11.67 -18.66
CA THR A 197 -36.47 13.04 -18.66
C THR A 197 -35.69 13.41 -19.92
N SER A 198 -35.54 12.50 -20.88
CA SER A 198 -35.01 12.84 -22.19
C SER A 198 -36.09 13.55 -23.03
N PRO A 199 -35.82 14.74 -23.63
CA PRO A 199 -36.77 15.44 -24.51
C PRO A 199 -37.06 14.71 -25.84
N TRP A 200 -36.75 13.41 -25.92
CA TRP A 200 -36.79 12.59 -27.13
C TRP A 200 -37.51 11.25 -26.95
N VAL A 201 -38.10 10.92 -25.80
CA VAL A 201 -38.83 9.65 -25.60
C VAL A 201 -40.31 9.92 -25.38
N SER A 202 -41.15 9.53 -26.34
CA SER A 202 -42.60 9.55 -26.20
C SER A 202 -43.18 8.13 -26.13
N ASP A 203 -43.90 7.90 -25.03
CA ASP A 203 -44.96 6.90 -24.83
C ASP A 203 -44.59 5.51 -24.27
N ASN A 204 -45.52 5.03 -23.43
CA ASN A 204 -45.52 3.82 -22.61
C ASN A 204 -45.44 2.52 -23.42
N GLN A 205 -44.72 1.50 -22.92
CA GLN A 205 -45.17 0.11 -22.64
C GLN A 205 -44.02 -0.95 -22.68
N TRP A 206 -43.86 -1.66 -21.55
CA TRP A 206 -43.43 -3.07 -21.30
C TRP A 206 -42.07 -3.65 -21.77
N ASP A 207 -41.33 -4.13 -20.75
CA ASP A 207 -40.65 -5.42 -20.53
C ASP A 207 -39.35 -5.89 -21.23
N ASN A 208 -38.47 -6.41 -20.35
CA ASN A 208 -37.31 -7.31 -20.48
C ASN A 208 -35.91 -6.72 -20.72
N PHE A 209 -35.14 -6.61 -19.62
CA PHE A 209 -33.68 -6.70 -19.60
C PHE A 209 -33.19 -7.67 -18.52
N ASP A 210 -32.54 -8.76 -18.94
CA ASP A 210 -31.59 -9.51 -18.10
C ASP A 210 -30.22 -8.85 -18.21
N VAL A 211 -29.90 -7.98 -17.25
CA VAL A 211 -28.50 -7.61 -16.97
C VAL A 211 -28.01 -8.59 -15.91
N VAL A 212 -27.09 -9.48 -16.25
CA VAL A 212 -26.31 -10.21 -15.24
C VAL A 212 -25.39 -9.20 -14.58
N ARG A 213 -25.86 -8.56 -13.50
CA ARG A 213 -25.08 -7.66 -12.67
C ARG A 213 -24.29 -8.48 -11.66
N GLU A 214 -23.02 -8.70 -11.94
CA GLU A 214 -22.05 -8.99 -10.89
C GLU A 214 -21.05 -7.82 -10.82
N THR A 215 -21.25 -6.98 -9.80
CA THR A 215 -20.34 -5.94 -9.27
C THR A 215 -20.12 -4.63 -10.07
N ASN A 216 -20.12 -3.51 -9.34
CA ASN A 216 -19.94 -2.12 -9.81
C ASN A 216 -18.45 -1.72 -9.94
N VAL A 217 -17.58 -2.60 -10.44
CA VAL A 217 -16.16 -2.27 -10.65
C VAL A 217 -15.72 -2.74 -12.03
N VAL A 218 -15.44 -1.80 -12.95
CA VAL A 218 -14.80 -2.12 -14.23
C VAL A 218 -13.29 -2.10 -14.03
N ARG A 219 -12.71 -3.21 -13.56
CA ARG A 219 -11.37 -3.66 -13.99
C ARG A 219 -11.25 -5.20 -13.98
N SER A 220 -10.77 -5.69 -15.12
CA SER A 220 -10.23 -7.01 -15.47
C SER A 220 -11.08 -8.26 -15.16
N GLY A 221 -11.82 -8.69 -16.17
CA GLY A 221 -12.40 -10.03 -16.28
C GLY A 221 -13.53 -10.01 -17.29
N ALA A 222 -13.31 -10.60 -18.47
CA ALA A 222 -14.24 -10.72 -19.61
C ALA A 222 -15.72 -10.39 -19.30
N GLN A 223 -16.19 -9.24 -19.77
CA GLN A 223 -17.61 -8.88 -19.73
C GLN A 223 -18.05 -8.49 -21.14
N SER A 224 -18.68 -9.43 -21.83
CA SER A 224 -19.26 -9.19 -23.15
C SER A 224 -20.60 -8.45 -23.01
N LEU A 225 -20.66 -7.18 -23.40
CA LEU A 225 -21.88 -6.39 -23.45
C LEU A 225 -22.62 -6.62 -24.77
N ARG A 226 -23.89 -7.06 -24.70
CA ARG A 226 -24.73 -7.31 -25.88
C ARG A 226 -25.71 -6.16 -26.12
N LEU A 227 -25.59 -5.47 -27.26
CA LEU A 227 -26.56 -4.46 -27.69
C LEU A 227 -27.58 -5.10 -28.67
N GLY A 228 -28.70 -5.62 -28.12
CA GLY A 228 -29.80 -6.22 -28.89
C GLY A 228 -30.98 -5.25 -29.12
N TYR A 229 -31.74 -5.39 -30.20
CA TYR A 229 -32.86 -4.51 -30.56
C TYR A 229 -34.21 -5.25 -30.52
N ASP A 230 -35.24 -4.60 -29.98
CA ASP A 230 -36.64 -4.84 -30.35
C ASP A 230 -37.27 -3.47 -30.67
N GLY A 231 -38.09 -3.39 -31.72
CA GLY A 231 -38.58 -2.16 -32.40
C GLY A 231 -38.69 -0.91 -31.52
N HIS A 232 -37.89 0.16 -31.72
CA HIS A 232 -38.25 1.39 -32.44
C HIS A 232 -37.05 2.39 -32.47
N ASN A 233 -37.18 3.44 -33.29
CA ASN A 233 -36.16 4.33 -33.89
C ASN A 233 -35.20 5.16 -32.99
N ASP A 234 -34.79 4.70 -31.80
CA ASP A 234 -33.80 5.44 -30.99
C ASP A 234 -32.59 4.59 -30.57
N ALA A 235 -31.41 5.17 -30.73
CA ALA A 235 -30.11 4.52 -30.54
C ALA A 235 -29.87 4.16 -29.07
N ARG A 236 -29.47 2.91 -28.80
CA ARG A 236 -28.92 2.51 -27.48
C ARG A 236 -27.59 3.23 -27.26
N VAL A 237 -27.51 3.98 -26.16
CA VAL A 237 -26.35 4.80 -25.79
C VAL A 237 -25.72 4.20 -24.54
N LEU A 238 -24.46 3.81 -24.63
CA LEU A 238 -23.62 3.68 -23.45
C LEU A 238 -22.97 5.05 -23.20
N GLN A 239 -23.27 5.64 -22.05
CA GLN A 239 -22.74 6.92 -21.62
C GLN A 239 -21.75 6.70 -20.49
N ILE A 240 -20.52 7.17 -20.69
CA ILE A 240 -19.52 7.30 -19.64
C ILE A 240 -19.27 8.79 -19.46
N SER A 241 -19.49 9.30 -18.25
CA SER A 241 -19.26 10.70 -17.91
C SER A 241 -18.36 10.88 -16.70
N GLY A 242 -17.60 11.98 -16.70
CA GLY A 242 -16.71 12.42 -15.62
C GLY A 242 -16.18 13.84 -15.91
N THR A 243 -15.53 14.47 -14.94
CA THR A 243 -15.07 15.86 -15.07
C THR A 243 -13.74 15.95 -15.82
N ALA A 244 -13.63 16.81 -16.83
CA ALA A 244 -12.41 17.01 -17.60
C ALA A 244 -11.31 17.66 -16.75
N ASN A 245 -10.10 17.10 -16.79
CA ASN A 245 -8.87 17.82 -16.43
C ASN A 245 -8.14 18.20 -17.72
N ALA A 246 -8.11 19.49 -18.01
CA ALA A 246 -7.51 20.02 -19.24
C ALA A 246 -6.00 19.82 -19.35
N SER A 247 -5.33 19.37 -18.27
CA SER A 247 -3.88 19.10 -18.23
C SER A 247 -3.54 17.63 -18.53
N LEU A 248 -4.53 16.76 -18.66
CA LEU A 248 -4.37 15.32 -18.81
C LEU A 248 -4.83 14.84 -20.20
N ASN A 249 -4.22 13.77 -20.69
CA ASN A 249 -4.66 13.10 -21.92
C ASN A 249 -5.57 11.92 -21.60
N TYR A 250 -6.52 11.62 -22.49
CA TYR A 250 -7.51 10.55 -22.29
C TYR A 250 -7.51 9.57 -23.46
N ALA A 251 -7.74 8.28 -23.17
CA ALA A 251 -7.90 7.22 -24.16
C ALA A 251 -9.07 6.29 -23.80
N LEU A 252 -9.97 6.03 -24.75
CA LEU A 252 -11.02 5.00 -24.68
C LEU A 252 -10.59 3.79 -25.50
N THR A 253 -10.71 2.58 -24.96
CA THR A 253 -10.38 1.30 -25.61
C THR A 253 -11.57 0.34 -25.55
N PHE A 254 -11.88 -0.41 -26.60
CA PHE A 254 -12.90 -1.49 -26.57
C PHE A 254 -12.78 -2.46 -27.74
N TRP A 255 -13.33 -3.67 -27.59
CA TRP A 255 -13.50 -4.64 -28.68
C TRP A 255 -14.94 -4.63 -29.20
N ALA A 256 -15.12 -4.86 -30.49
CA ALA A 256 -16.45 -4.96 -31.11
C ALA A 256 -16.56 -6.12 -32.11
N HIS A 257 -17.74 -6.75 -32.17
CA HIS A 257 -18.13 -7.80 -33.11
C HIS A 257 -19.60 -7.66 -33.54
N SER A 258 -19.96 -8.03 -34.78
CA SER A 258 -21.35 -7.96 -35.28
C SER A 258 -21.80 -9.29 -35.88
N SER A 259 -23.08 -9.63 -35.68
CA SER A 259 -23.68 -10.85 -36.22
C SER A 259 -24.04 -10.80 -37.71
N ASN A 260 -23.81 -9.68 -38.41
CA ASN A 260 -24.17 -9.53 -39.83
C ASN A 260 -23.11 -8.68 -40.57
N SER A 261 -22.65 -9.14 -41.74
CA SER A 261 -21.50 -8.57 -42.47
C SER A 261 -21.83 -7.36 -43.35
N ASN A 262 -23.08 -6.93 -43.42
CA ASN A 262 -23.58 -5.89 -44.35
C ASN A 262 -24.18 -4.66 -43.62
N ASP A 263 -23.49 -4.17 -42.59
CA ASP A 263 -23.79 -3.02 -41.69
C ASP A 263 -24.76 -3.29 -40.52
N PRO A 264 -24.53 -2.70 -39.31
CA PRO A 264 -24.09 -1.32 -39.02
C PRO A 264 -22.74 -1.10 -38.30
N ALA A 265 -22.17 0.07 -38.59
CA ALA A 265 -21.12 0.78 -37.88
C ALA A 265 -21.49 1.27 -36.45
N VAL A 266 -20.58 1.03 -35.51
CA VAL A 266 -20.52 1.74 -34.22
C VAL A 266 -19.71 3.02 -34.41
N ARG A 267 -20.24 4.16 -33.95
CA ARG A 267 -19.57 5.45 -33.92
C ARG A 267 -19.31 5.85 -32.47
N ALA A 268 -18.05 6.04 -32.12
CA ALA A 268 -17.64 6.57 -30.82
C ALA A 268 -17.43 8.08 -30.89
N GLU A 269 -18.02 8.83 -29.98
CA GLU A 269 -17.97 10.29 -29.94
C GLU A 269 -17.53 10.77 -28.56
N PHE A 270 -16.52 11.64 -28.50
CA PHE A 270 -16.16 12.41 -27.30
C PHE A 270 -16.72 13.82 -27.39
N ARG A 271 -17.37 14.26 -26.32
CA ARG A 271 -17.98 15.59 -26.20
C ARG A 271 -17.67 16.21 -24.86
N THR A 272 -17.62 17.53 -24.79
CA THR A 272 -17.65 18.26 -23.50
C THR A 272 -18.86 19.18 -23.45
N ASP A 273 -19.45 19.35 -22.27
CA ASP A 273 -20.56 20.28 -22.06
C ASP A 273 -20.07 21.53 -21.31
N ASN A 274 -20.25 22.70 -21.93
CA ASN A 274 -19.90 24.00 -21.36
C ASN A 274 -21.14 24.79 -20.92
N GLY A 275 -22.20 24.08 -20.48
CA GLY A 275 -23.41 24.68 -19.91
C GLY A 275 -24.33 25.41 -20.91
N GLY A 276 -24.07 25.27 -22.22
CA GLY A 276 -24.87 25.83 -23.29
C GLY A 276 -25.10 24.88 -24.48
N GLY A 277 -24.62 23.64 -24.37
CA GLY A 277 -24.65 22.62 -25.41
C GLY A 277 -23.37 21.79 -25.44
N TYR A 278 -23.44 20.61 -26.06
CA TYR A 278 -22.29 19.72 -26.20
C TYR A 278 -21.38 20.13 -27.36
N ASP A 279 -20.15 20.48 -27.04
CA ASP A 279 -19.09 20.69 -28.02
C ASP A 279 -18.43 19.36 -28.39
N PHE A 280 -18.26 19.15 -29.68
CA PHE A 280 -17.72 17.92 -30.23
C PHE A 280 -16.18 17.96 -30.24
N ILE A 281 -15.54 17.03 -29.52
CA ILE A 281 -14.07 17.05 -29.34
C ILE A 281 -13.37 16.07 -30.28
N ALA A 282 -13.87 14.83 -30.42
CA ALA A 282 -13.28 13.82 -31.30
C ALA A 282 -14.28 12.74 -31.75
N THR A 283 -14.18 12.28 -33.00
CA THR A 283 -14.91 11.08 -33.49
C THR A 283 -13.93 9.93 -33.69
N GLY A 284 -14.27 8.73 -33.24
CA GLY A 284 -13.65 7.49 -33.72
C GLY A 284 -14.15 7.12 -35.13
N THR A 285 -13.31 6.39 -35.87
CA THR A 285 -13.60 5.91 -37.24
C THR A 285 -14.91 5.11 -37.32
N THR A 286 -15.61 5.23 -38.45
CA THR A 286 -16.76 4.37 -38.80
C THR A 286 -16.26 2.95 -39.06
N PHE A 287 -16.64 1.98 -38.21
CA PHE A 287 -16.18 0.59 -38.36
C PHE A 287 -17.06 -0.17 -39.36
N LYS A 288 -16.47 -0.70 -40.45
CA LYS A 288 -17.10 -1.79 -41.21
C LYS A 288 -16.88 -3.07 -40.42
N THR A 289 -17.97 -3.75 -40.07
CA THR A 289 -17.91 -4.97 -39.27
C THR A 289 -17.64 -6.17 -40.16
N GLU A 290 -16.47 -6.79 -40.00
CA GLU A 290 -16.20 -8.16 -40.44
C GLU A 290 -16.68 -9.14 -39.35
N SER A 291 -16.83 -10.42 -39.67
CA SER A 291 -17.30 -11.51 -38.78
C SER A 291 -16.34 -11.87 -37.61
N GLN A 292 -15.42 -10.99 -37.22
CA GLN A 292 -14.38 -11.21 -36.21
C GLN A 292 -14.32 -10.05 -35.20
N TRP A 293 -13.88 -10.33 -33.97
CA TRP A 293 -13.67 -9.31 -32.92
C TRP A 293 -12.51 -8.38 -33.31
N THR A 294 -12.74 -7.06 -33.19
CA THR A 294 -11.73 -6.03 -33.52
C THR A 294 -11.55 -5.03 -32.38
N PRO A 295 -10.31 -4.66 -32.01
CA PRO A 295 -10.05 -3.66 -30.98
C PRO A 295 -10.07 -2.24 -31.55
N HIS A 296 -10.54 -1.29 -30.75
CA HIS A 296 -10.76 0.11 -31.11
C HIS A 296 -10.24 1.04 -30.02
N VAL A 297 -9.58 2.13 -30.42
CA VAL A 297 -9.05 3.16 -29.51
C VAL A 297 -9.44 4.55 -29.98
N LEU A 298 -9.91 5.41 -29.06
CA LEU A 298 -10.22 6.82 -29.31
C LEU A 298 -9.48 7.70 -28.29
N TYR A 299 -8.60 8.56 -28.80
CA TYR A 299 -7.68 9.38 -28.01
C TYR A 299 -8.06 10.86 -28.04
N VAL A 300 -7.96 11.53 -26.89
CA VAL A 300 -8.20 12.97 -26.73
C VAL A 300 -6.99 13.59 -26.01
N PRO A 301 -6.17 14.41 -26.70
CA PRO A 301 -5.03 15.07 -26.07
C PRO A 301 -5.50 16.22 -25.16
N ALA A 302 -4.70 16.52 -24.13
CA ALA A 302 -4.93 17.64 -23.21
C ALA A 302 -5.15 18.98 -23.94
N SER A 303 -4.46 19.19 -25.07
CA SER A 303 -4.63 20.39 -25.91
C SER A 303 -6.03 20.55 -26.49
N ALA A 304 -6.75 19.44 -26.76
CA ALA A 304 -8.12 19.49 -27.24
C ALA A 304 -9.13 19.86 -26.13
N LEU A 305 -8.68 19.77 -24.87
CA LEU A 305 -9.43 20.11 -23.66
C LEU A 305 -8.95 21.42 -23.03
N ALA A 306 -8.02 22.15 -23.68
CA ALA A 306 -7.46 23.38 -23.16
C ALA A 306 -8.58 24.42 -22.89
N GLY A 307 -8.64 24.91 -21.64
CA GLY A 307 -9.67 25.85 -21.19
C GLY A 307 -11.02 25.22 -20.86
N ARG A 308 -11.14 23.89 -20.93
CA ARG A 308 -12.37 23.11 -20.66
C ARG A 308 -12.28 22.30 -19.37
N SER A 309 -11.36 22.65 -18.47
CA SER A 309 -11.19 21.94 -17.19
C SER A 309 -12.42 22.19 -16.32
N GLY A 310 -13.01 21.13 -15.76
CA GLY A 310 -14.29 21.23 -15.06
C GLY A 310 -15.51 20.95 -15.93
N GLU A 311 -15.39 20.92 -17.27
CA GLU A 311 -16.51 20.52 -18.15
C GLU A 311 -16.78 19.02 -18.05
N LEU A 312 -18.05 18.61 -18.21
CA LEU A 312 -18.42 17.20 -18.21
C LEU A 312 -17.95 16.56 -19.52
N ILE A 313 -17.07 15.55 -19.44
CA ILE A 313 -16.68 14.72 -20.59
C ILE A 313 -17.76 13.65 -20.78
N GLN A 314 -18.23 13.47 -22.01
CA GLN A 314 -19.16 12.40 -22.39
C GLN A 314 -18.58 11.55 -23.52
N VAL A 315 -18.59 10.23 -23.34
CA VAL A 315 -18.36 9.25 -24.40
C VAL A 315 -19.69 8.67 -24.86
N ARG A 316 -19.98 8.69 -26.16
CA ARG A 316 -21.18 8.08 -26.74
C ARG A 316 -20.82 7.06 -27.81
N LEU A 317 -21.34 5.84 -27.66
CA LEU A 317 -21.35 4.82 -28.72
C LEU A 317 -22.71 4.84 -29.42
N ARG A 318 -22.75 5.07 -30.73
CA ARG A 318 -23.98 5.09 -31.54
C ARG A 318 -23.93 4.08 -32.66
N ARG A 319 -25.07 3.50 -33.01
CA ARG A 319 -25.27 2.68 -34.21
C ARG A 319 -25.88 3.52 -35.33
N ASN A 320 -25.48 3.30 -36.60
CA ASN A 320 -25.91 4.16 -37.72
C ASN A 320 -27.14 3.68 -38.54
N ASP A 321 -27.59 2.42 -38.46
CA ASP A 321 -28.80 1.94 -39.17
C ASP A 321 -29.43 0.64 -38.61
N THR A 322 -30.64 0.30 -39.08
CA THR A 322 -31.61 -0.63 -38.50
C THR A 322 -31.58 -2.04 -39.12
N LYS A 323 -30.80 -2.97 -38.53
CA LYS A 323 -31.05 -4.44 -38.32
C LYS A 323 -29.76 -5.23 -38.03
N GLY A 324 -29.68 -6.00 -36.92
CA GLY A 324 -28.51 -6.84 -36.50
C GLY A 324 -28.12 -6.68 -35.01
N THR A 325 -27.24 -7.53 -34.44
CA THR A 325 -26.73 -7.39 -33.05
C THR A 325 -25.24 -7.03 -33.06
N VAL A 326 -24.84 -6.05 -32.24
CA VAL A 326 -23.42 -5.72 -31.99
C VAL A 326 -23.05 -6.16 -30.57
N PHE A 327 -21.90 -6.80 -30.45
CA PHE A 327 -21.29 -7.23 -29.21
C PHE A 327 -20.08 -6.33 -28.95
N LEU A 328 -19.96 -5.85 -27.72
CA LEU A 328 -18.80 -5.11 -27.23
C LEU A 328 -18.13 -5.93 -26.13
N ASP A 329 -16.80 -5.87 -26.03
CA ASP A 329 -16.05 -6.49 -24.94
C ASP A 329 -14.91 -5.58 -24.51
N ASP A 330 -14.45 -5.73 -23.27
CA ASP A 330 -13.25 -5.09 -22.72
C ASP A 330 -13.16 -3.56 -22.96
N LEU A 331 -14.25 -2.86 -22.61
CA LEU A 331 -14.36 -1.39 -22.69
C LEU A 331 -13.66 -0.71 -21.50
N SER A 332 -12.73 0.21 -21.78
CA SER A 332 -11.95 0.92 -20.76
C SER A 332 -11.69 2.39 -21.15
N LEU A 333 -11.68 3.29 -20.16
CA LEU A 333 -11.30 4.70 -20.30
C LEU A 333 -10.12 4.99 -19.37
N GLN A 334 -9.02 5.56 -19.89
CA GLN A 334 -7.74 5.70 -19.19
C GLN A 334 -7.15 7.12 -19.31
N ILE A 335 -6.49 7.57 -18.23
CA ILE A 335 -5.64 8.77 -18.22
C ILE A 335 -4.25 8.36 -18.68
N VAL A 336 -3.68 9.08 -19.63
CA VAL A 336 -2.36 8.78 -20.21
C VAL A 336 -1.36 9.87 -19.81
N PRO A 337 -0.25 9.55 -19.11
CA PRO A 337 0.70 10.55 -18.62
C PRO A 337 1.32 11.37 -19.75
N SER A 338 1.52 12.66 -19.48
CA SER A 338 2.14 13.64 -20.38
C SER A 338 3.66 13.44 -20.43
N ILE A 339 4.10 12.36 -21.08
CA ILE A 339 5.47 12.31 -21.58
C ILE A 339 5.55 13.35 -22.70
N GLY A 340 6.48 14.31 -22.59
CA GLY A 340 6.76 15.36 -23.58
C GLY A 340 7.33 14.84 -24.92
N ILE A 341 6.86 13.69 -25.39
CA ILE A 341 6.91 13.32 -26.80
C ILE A 341 5.68 14.01 -27.41
N PRO A 342 5.82 14.91 -28.40
CA PRO A 342 4.67 15.24 -29.21
C PRO A 342 4.17 13.93 -29.81
N LEU A 343 2.97 13.49 -29.41
CA LEU A 343 2.21 12.51 -30.18
C LEU A 343 1.88 13.18 -31.52
N THR A 344 2.87 13.22 -32.42
CA THR A 344 2.65 13.51 -33.83
C THR A 344 1.87 12.34 -34.40
N GLY A 345 0.55 12.42 -34.24
CA GLY A 345 -0.44 11.63 -34.96
C GLY A 345 -0.44 10.14 -34.67
N ILE A 346 -1.43 9.67 -33.91
CA ILE A 346 -2.16 8.50 -34.39
C ILE A 346 -2.99 9.01 -35.59
N GLN A 347 -2.33 9.20 -36.74
CA GLN A 347 -3.03 9.06 -38.01
C GLN A 347 -3.47 7.61 -38.05
N GLY A 348 -4.78 7.39 -38.19
CA GLY A 348 -5.47 6.16 -37.85
C GLY A 348 -4.68 4.91 -38.18
N LEU A 349 -4.74 3.92 -37.29
CA LEU A 349 -4.41 2.54 -37.67
C LEU A 349 -5.23 2.27 -38.94
N PRO A 350 -4.58 2.20 -40.13
CA PRO A 350 -5.30 1.73 -41.28
C PRO A 350 -5.67 0.28 -40.93
N PRO A 351 -6.89 -0.19 -41.23
CA PRO A 351 -6.96 -1.58 -41.63
C PRO A 351 -5.93 -1.69 -42.77
N HIS A 352 -5.08 -2.70 -42.72
CA HIS A 352 -3.92 -2.90 -43.59
C HIS A 352 -2.61 -2.26 -43.08
N PHE A 353 -1.68 -3.13 -42.72
CA PHE A 353 -0.25 -2.90 -42.86
C PHE A 353 0.06 -2.44 -44.31
N GLN A 354 -0.01 -1.14 -44.59
CA GLN A 354 0.65 -0.49 -45.73
C GLN A 354 1.12 0.90 -45.32
N HIS A 355 2.41 1.16 -45.54
CA HIS A 355 3.05 2.45 -45.37
C HIS A 355 2.29 3.55 -46.16
N PRO A 356 2.20 4.81 -45.68
CA PRO A 356 1.50 5.90 -46.38
C PRO A 356 2.02 6.25 -47.79
N ASN A 357 3.10 5.59 -48.23
CA ASN A 357 3.73 5.80 -49.54
C ASN A 357 3.86 4.49 -50.36
N GLY A 358 3.12 3.42 -50.02
CA GLY A 358 3.13 2.19 -50.82
C GLY A 358 4.47 1.44 -50.88
N GLY A 359 5.41 1.76 -49.98
CA GLY A 359 6.61 0.96 -49.77
C GLY A 359 6.26 -0.23 -48.88
N TYR A 360 6.64 -1.43 -49.31
CA TYR A 360 6.60 -2.64 -48.49
C TYR A 360 7.23 -2.31 -47.12
N LEU A 361 6.56 -2.70 -46.02
CA LEU A 361 7.24 -2.78 -44.73
C LEU A 361 8.53 -3.59 -44.97
N PRO A 362 9.65 -3.25 -44.29
CA PRO A 362 10.73 -4.22 -44.15
C PRO A 362 10.05 -5.52 -43.73
N PRO A 363 10.32 -6.65 -44.41
CA PRO A 363 9.68 -7.89 -44.03
C PRO A 363 9.96 -8.09 -42.53
N MET A 364 8.87 -8.18 -41.74
CA MET A 364 8.94 -8.35 -40.29
C MET A 364 9.87 -9.52 -39.96
N PHE A 365 9.84 -10.53 -40.81
CA PHE A 365 10.70 -11.68 -40.78
C PHE A 365 11.85 -11.57 -41.78
N PRO A 366 13.07 -11.95 -41.40
CA PRO A 366 13.48 -12.34 -40.04
C PRO A 366 13.57 -11.12 -39.10
N PHE A 367 13.20 -11.28 -37.82
CA PHE A 367 13.38 -10.23 -36.79
C PHE A 367 14.41 -10.58 -35.72
N VAL A 368 14.92 -11.80 -35.67
CA VAL A 368 16.02 -12.20 -34.81
C VAL A 368 17.29 -12.27 -35.65
N ASP A 369 18.31 -11.52 -35.27
CA ASP A 369 19.62 -11.59 -35.92
C ASP A 369 20.42 -12.83 -35.48
N ARG A 370 21.58 -13.06 -36.10
CA ARG A 370 22.44 -14.21 -35.81
C ARG A 370 22.88 -14.33 -34.33
N PHE A 371 22.86 -13.23 -33.59
CA PHE A 371 23.25 -13.20 -32.18
C PHE A 371 22.06 -13.37 -31.24
N GLY A 372 20.86 -13.61 -31.76
CA GLY A 372 19.65 -13.79 -30.95
C GLY A 372 18.99 -12.48 -30.53
N GLN A 373 19.44 -11.34 -31.06
CA GLN A 373 18.93 -10.02 -30.72
C GLN A 373 17.85 -9.57 -31.71
N TYR A 374 17.01 -8.60 -31.31
CA TYR A 374 16.07 -7.99 -32.26
C TYR A 374 16.81 -7.24 -33.37
N LYS A 375 16.59 -7.67 -34.62
CA LYS A 375 17.30 -7.23 -35.81
C LYS A 375 17.05 -5.78 -36.18
N HIS A 376 15.79 -5.32 -36.08
CA HIS A 376 15.34 -4.09 -36.74
C HIS A 376 15.47 -2.82 -35.89
N ALA A 377 16.12 -2.88 -34.72
CA ALA A 377 16.44 -1.72 -33.89
C ALA A 377 17.93 -1.68 -33.54
N THR A 378 18.38 -0.55 -32.98
CA THR A 378 19.70 -0.38 -32.40
C THR A 378 19.54 0.26 -31.02
N TRP A 379 20.32 -0.22 -30.07
CA TRP A 379 20.44 0.32 -28.71
C TRP A 379 21.91 0.25 -28.30
N ARG A 380 22.24 0.81 -27.14
CA ARG A 380 23.62 1.00 -26.69
C ARG A 380 24.42 -0.31 -26.60
N GLU A 381 23.83 -1.37 -26.03
CA GLU A 381 24.48 -2.66 -25.81
C GLU A 381 24.37 -3.61 -27.01
N LYS A 382 23.71 -3.20 -28.11
CA LYS A 382 23.52 -4.07 -29.28
C LYS A 382 24.86 -4.40 -29.94
N VAL A 383 25.10 -5.68 -30.17
CA VAL A 383 26.23 -6.16 -30.97
C VAL A 383 25.82 -6.19 -32.44
N ALA A 384 26.55 -5.49 -33.30
CA ALA A 384 26.27 -5.45 -34.74
C ALA A 384 26.91 -6.62 -35.50
N ASP A 385 28.11 -7.04 -35.08
CA ASP A 385 28.91 -8.09 -35.72
C ASP A 385 29.92 -8.70 -34.71
N GLU A 386 30.70 -9.69 -35.14
CA GLU A 386 31.69 -10.38 -34.32
C GLU A 386 32.80 -9.44 -33.79
N SER A 387 33.09 -8.34 -34.50
CA SER A 387 34.05 -7.34 -34.00
C SER A 387 33.48 -6.59 -32.79
N GLY A 388 32.16 -6.44 -32.73
CA GLY A 388 31.43 -5.94 -31.56
C GLY A 388 31.57 -6.83 -30.31
N LEU A 389 31.56 -8.16 -30.48
CA LEU A 389 31.82 -9.10 -29.37
C LEU A 389 33.25 -8.95 -28.82
N ALA A 390 34.24 -8.85 -29.69
CA ALA A 390 35.63 -8.65 -29.29
C ALA A 390 35.84 -7.28 -28.62
N ALA A 391 35.20 -6.23 -29.14
CA ALA A 391 35.25 -4.89 -28.57
C ALA A 391 34.59 -4.84 -27.18
N SER A 392 33.46 -5.52 -26.99
CA SER A 392 32.78 -5.58 -25.69
C SER A 392 33.62 -6.34 -24.66
N ALA A 393 34.27 -7.44 -25.05
CA ALA A 393 35.21 -8.16 -24.18
C ALA A 393 36.39 -7.27 -23.73
N ALA A 394 36.98 -6.51 -24.66
CA ALA A 394 38.09 -5.61 -24.35
C ALA A 394 37.65 -4.44 -23.44
N ALA A 395 36.47 -3.86 -23.68
CA ALA A 395 35.91 -2.80 -22.85
C ALA A 395 35.62 -3.30 -21.42
N GLU A 396 35.03 -4.49 -21.30
CA GLU A 396 34.77 -5.12 -20.00
C GLU A 396 36.07 -5.44 -19.25
N ALA A 397 37.08 -6.01 -19.93
CA ALA A 397 38.37 -6.28 -19.31
C ALA A 397 39.02 -5.01 -18.74
N ALA A 398 38.88 -3.87 -19.43
CA ALA A 398 39.36 -2.57 -18.95
C ALA A 398 38.55 -2.07 -17.74
N ASP A 399 37.21 -2.20 -17.75
CA ASP A 399 36.36 -1.82 -16.60
C ASP A 399 36.65 -2.67 -15.36
N LEU A 400 36.79 -3.99 -15.52
CA LEU A 400 37.13 -4.90 -14.43
C LEU A 400 38.52 -4.61 -13.84
N ALA A 401 39.49 -4.23 -14.68
CA ALA A 401 40.83 -3.84 -14.22
C ALA A 401 40.82 -2.50 -13.47
N ALA A 402 39.98 -1.55 -13.89
CA ALA A 402 39.81 -0.27 -13.22
C ALA A 402 39.01 -0.40 -11.90
N ASN A 403 38.13 -1.40 -11.80
CA ASN A 403 37.23 -1.61 -10.67
C ASN A 403 37.34 -3.05 -10.13
N PRO A 404 38.45 -3.47 -9.50
CA PRO A 404 38.66 -4.86 -9.07
C PRO A 404 37.77 -5.34 -7.91
N GLY A 405 36.94 -4.44 -7.35
CA GLY A 405 36.09 -4.67 -6.17
C GLY A 405 36.57 -3.89 -4.94
N SER A 406 35.73 -3.84 -3.90
CA SER A 406 36.04 -3.07 -2.70
C SER A 406 37.27 -3.63 -1.95
N PRO A 407 38.25 -2.78 -1.59
CA PRO A 407 39.38 -3.20 -0.75
C PRO A 407 38.99 -3.41 0.71
N GLU A 408 37.79 -2.97 1.12
CA GLU A 408 37.28 -3.14 2.49
C GLU A 408 36.62 -4.50 2.70
N TRP A 409 36.61 -5.35 1.68
CA TRP A 409 36.00 -6.66 1.72
C TRP A 409 37.05 -7.73 1.94
N ASN A 410 36.79 -8.64 2.87
CA ASN A 410 37.59 -9.84 3.03
C ASN A 410 37.30 -10.86 1.93
N LEU A 411 37.86 -12.07 2.06
CA LEU A 411 37.73 -13.13 1.05
C LEU A 411 36.27 -13.59 0.83
N TYR A 412 35.41 -13.48 1.85
CA TYR A 412 33.98 -13.80 1.76
C TYR A 412 33.13 -12.59 1.37
N GLY A 413 33.72 -11.41 1.16
CA GLY A 413 32.95 -10.19 0.89
C GLY A 413 32.39 -9.50 2.13
N GLY A 414 32.76 -9.95 3.34
CA GLY A 414 32.42 -9.31 4.61
C GLY A 414 33.26 -8.07 4.89
N TRP A 415 32.77 -7.16 5.74
CA TRP A 415 33.41 -5.88 6.02
C TRP A 415 34.68 -6.03 6.86
N ASP A 416 35.83 -6.06 6.21
CA ASP A 416 37.12 -6.33 6.84
C ASP A 416 37.55 -5.20 7.79
N ASN A 417 37.20 -3.96 7.45
CA ASN A 417 37.43 -2.79 8.29
C ASN A 417 36.37 -2.63 9.41
N GLY A 418 35.31 -3.43 9.36
CA GLY A 418 34.23 -3.42 10.34
C GLY A 418 34.54 -4.15 11.65
N PRO A 419 33.62 -4.08 12.62
CA PRO A 419 33.77 -4.79 13.89
C PRO A 419 33.81 -6.31 13.66
N THR A 420 34.64 -7.00 14.46
CA THR A 420 34.74 -8.46 14.46
C THR A 420 33.88 -9.05 15.56
N ARG A 421 33.01 -9.99 15.20
CA ARG A 421 32.22 -10.85 16.08
C ARG A 421 32.90 -12.21 16.21
N THR A 422 32.30 -13.13 16.97
CA THR A 422 32.82 -14.51 17.08
C THR A 422 32.83 -15.18 15.71
N ALA A 423 34.02 -15.60 15.26
CA ALA A 423 34.23 -16.38 14.05
C ALA A 423 33.91 -17.85 14.33
N THR A 424 32.90 -18.39 13.65
CA THR A 424 32.46 -19.79 13.80
C THR A 424 32.94 -20.69 12.67
N GLY A 425 33.58 -20.12 11.63
CA GLY A 425 33.94 -20.84 10.41
C GLY A 425 32.76 -21.03 9.44
N TYR A 426 31.58 -20.49 9.76
CA TYR A 426 30.36 -20.59 8.96
C TYR A 426 29.57 -19.29 9.01
N PHE A 427 28.74 -19.04 7.99
CA PHE A 427 27.78 -17.95 8.05
C PHE A 427 26.78 -18.16 9.19
N ARG A 428 26.47 -17.08 9.90
CA ARG A 428 25.42 -17.03 10.92
C ARG A 428 24.73 -15.67 10.88
N VAL A 429 23.72 -15.47 11.72
CA VAL A 429 23.04 -14.17 11.86
C VAL A 429 23.22 -13.59 13.26
N GLU A 430 23.25 -12.27 13.35
CA GLU A 430 23.34 -11.55 14.62
C GLU A 430 22.77 -10.14 14.48
N LYS A 431 22.05 -9.68 15.50
CA LYS A 431 21.61 -8.29 15.59
C LYS A 431 22.72 -7.43 16.22
N VAL A 432 23.20 -6.42 15.50
CA VAL A 432 24.28 -5.51 15.90
C VAL A 432 23.81 -4.09 15.69
N ASN A 433 23.80 -3.28 16.76
CA ASN A 433 23.32 -1.88 16.77
C ASN A 433 21.91 -1.74 16.17
N GLY A 434 20.93 -2.48 16.70
CA GLY A 434 19.54 -2.42 16.24
C GLY A 434 19.26 -3.07 14.87
N ARG A 435 20.28 -3.56 14.16
CA ARG A 435 20.13 -4.10 12.79
C ARG A 435 20.56 -5.55 12.70
N TRP A 436 19.82 -6.35 11.96
CA TRP A 436 20.22 -7.72 11.65
C TRP A 436 21.35 -7.75 10.63
N TRP A 437 22.30 -8.65 10.84
CA TRP A 437 23.42 -8.89 9.93
C TRP A 437 23.59 -10.38 9.72
N PHE A 438 24.06 -10.76 8.53
CA PHE A 438 24.86 -11.97 8.47
C PHE A 438 26.22 -11.68 9.08
N ILE A 439 26.81 -12.70 9.68
CA ILE A 439 28.20 -12.72 10.13
C ILE A 439 28.90 -13.79 9.30
N ASP A 440 29.98 -13.40 8.63
CA ASP A 440 30.73 -14.31 7.78
C ASP A 440 31.59 -15.30 8.60
N PRO A 441 32.20 -16.31 7.95
CA PRO A 441 33.02 -17.31 8.62
C PRO A 441 34.19 -16.75 9.45
N LEU A 442 34.69 -15.55 9.13
CA LEU A 442 35.77 -14.86 9.83
C LEU A 442 35.25 -13.93 10.94
N GLY A 443 33.94 -13.90 11.17
CA GLY A 443 33.30 -13.07 12.18
C GLY A 443 33.04 -11.63 11.73
N LYS A 444 33.18 -11.29 10.45
CA LYS A 444 32.91 -9.93 9.96
C LYS A 444 31.45 -9.73 9.62
N LEU A 445 30.97 -8.49 9.74
CA LEU A 445 29.61 -8.12 9.31
C LEU A 445 29.47 -8.35 7.81
N PHE A 446 28.34 -8.93 7.41
CA PHE A 446 28.03 -9.27 6.03
C PHE A 446 26.61 -8.84 5.68
N PHE A 447 26.46 -8.14 4.56
CA PHE A 447 25.17 -7.88 3.92
C PHE A 447 25.19 -8.60 2.58
N SER A 448 24.23 -9.49 2.36
CA SER A 448 24.20 -10.37 1.18
C SER A 448 23.66 -9.62 -0.03
N HIS A 449 24.56 -9.02 -0.80
CA HIS A 449 24.23 -8.32 -2.03
C HIS A 449 24.54 -9.22 -3.22
N GLY A 450 23.51 -9.80 -3.83
CA GLY A 450 23.70 -10.89 -4.79
C GLY A 450 22.82 -10.84 -6.02
N ILE A 451 22.96 -11.86 -6.85
CA ILE A 451 22.23 -12.05 -8.10
C ILE A 451 21.99 -13.53 -8.35
N THR A 452 20.81 -13.90 -8.84
CA THR A 452 20.39 -15.28 -9.10
C THR A 452 20.75 -15.74 -10.52
N ALA A 453 20.71 -17.05 -10.73
CA ALA A 453 20.94 -17.72 -12.01
C ALA A 453 22.25 -17.28 -12.69
N VAL A 454 23.33 -17.27 -11.89
CA VAL A 454 24.70 -17.12 -12.39
C VAL A 454 25.08 -18.43 -13.06
N ASN A 455 24.81 -18.49 -14.35
CA ASN A 455 24.93 -19.70 -15.16
C ASN A 455 25.87 -19.49 -16.34
N THR A 456 26.38 -20.61 -16.86
CA THR A 456 27.02 -20.70 -18.18
C THR A 456 26.08 -21.23 -19.25
N ASP A 457 24.92 -21.75 -18.86
CA ASP A 457 23.88 -22.26 -19.74
C ASP A 457 22.63 -21.38 -19.75
N SER A 458 21.78 -21.59 -20.76
CA SER A 458 20.53 -20.89 -20.92
C SER A 458 19.36 -21.83 -21.18
N ALA A 459 18.14 -21.27 -21.11
CA ALA A 459 16.92 -22.03 -21.36
C ALA A 459 16.70 -22.36 -22.85
N GLY A 460 17.51 -21.78 -23.75
CA GLY A 460 17.33 -21.82 -25.20
C GLY A 460 16.01 -21.23 -25.69
N THR A 461 15.89 -21.08 -27.00
CA THR A 461 14.62 -20.68 -27.66
C THR A 461 14.23 -21.63 -28.79
N SER A 462 12.94 -21.94 -28.87
CA SER A 462 12.38 -22.85 -29.87
C SER A 462 12.45 -22.25 -31.25
N VAL A 463 13.09 -22.98 -32.17
CA VAL A 463 13.14 -22.65 -33.59
C VAL A 463 12.10 -23.43 -34.40
N THR A 464 11.66 -24.60 -33.90
CA THR A 464 10.69 -25.44 -34.61
C THR A 464 9.37 -24.71 -34.80
N GLY A 465 8.94 -24.58 -36.06
CA GLY A 465 7.75 -23.83 -36.45
C GLY A 465 7.89 -22.30 -36.31
N ARG A 466 9.11 -21.82 -36.09
CA ARG A 466 9.50 -20.41 -35.94
C ARG A 466 10.75 -20.08 -36.76
N GLU A 467 11.09 -20.90 -37.75
CA GLU A 467 12.34 -20.80 -38.51
C GLU A 467 12.47 -19.43 -39.19
N ASP A 468 11.36 -18.90 -39.72
CA ASP A 468 11.30 -17.59 -40.36
C ASP A 468 11.59 -16.41 -39.40
N TYR A 469 11.62 -16.65 -38.08
CA TYR A 469 11.91 -15.61 -37.09
C TYR A 469 13.39 -15.20 -37.16
N PHE A 470 14.26 -16.12 -37.55
CA PHE A 470 15.71 -16.00 -37.46
C PHE A 470 16.32 -15.67 -38.83
N GLU A 471 17.28 -14.75 -38.85
CA GLU A 471 17.99 -14.36 -40.08
C GLU A 471 18.75 -15.52 -40.72
N GLY A 472 19.09 -16.51 -39.91
CA GLY A 472 19.57 -17.81 -40.33
C GLY A 472 19.77 -18.69 -39.09
N LEU A 473 19.60 -20.00 -39.27
CA LEU A 473 19.98 -21.00 -38.28
C LEU A 473 21.29 -21.66 -38.73
N PRO A 474 22.11 -22.17 -37.79
CA PRO A 474 23.34 -22.90 -38.14
C PRO A 474 23.05 -24.08 -39.07
N GLU A 475 23.83 -24.21 -40.14
CA GLU A 475 23.78 -25.34 -41.07
C GLU A 475 24.82 -26.42 -40.67
N PRO A 476 24.68 -27.68 -41.14
CA PRO A 476 25.66 -28.72 -40.84
C PRO A 476 27.09 -28.35 -41.24
N GLY A 477 28.01 -28.38 -40.27
CA GLY A 477 29.40 -27.96 -40.42
C GLY A 477 29.70 -26.53 -39.99
N ASP A 478 28.69 -25.73 -39.64
CA ASP A 478 28.90 -24.42 -39.04
C ASP A 478 29.47 -24.56 -37.61
N PRO A 479 30.37 -23.66 -37.17
CA PRO A 479 30.85 -23.67 -35.78
C PRO A 479 29.74 -23.56 -34.74
N ASP A 480 28.60 -22.95 -35.12
CA ASP A 480 27.47 -22.73 -34.25
C ASP A 480 26.46 -23.91 -34.25
N GLU A 481 26.66 -24.94 -35.09
CA GLU A 481 25.78 -26.13 -35.17
C GLU A 481 25.61 -26.81 -33.80
N ALA A 482 26.67 -26.81 -32.99
CA ALA A 482 26.67 -27.38 -31.65
C ALA A 482 25.65 -26.73 -30.68
N PHE A 483 25.18 -25.52 -31.00
CA PHE A 483 24.23 -24.75 -30.19
C PHE A 483 22.80 -24.79 -30.73
N LEU A 484 22.54 -25.60 -31.77
CA LEU A 484 21.20 -25.91 -32.27
C LEU A 484 20.87 -27.37 -31.93
N THR A 485 20.19 -27.59 -30.80
CA THR A 485 19.93 -28.94 -30.27
C THR A 485 18.43 -29.19 -30.11
N ILE A 486 17.92 -30.23 -30.78
CA ILE A 486 16.51 -30.69 -30.68
C ILE A 486 15.52 -29.53 -30.94
N GLY A 487 15.77 -28.73 -31.98
CA GLY A 487 14.89 -27.61 -32.34
C GLY A 487 14.92 -26.43 -31.36
N LEU A 488 15.93 -26.36 -30.48
CA LEU A 488 16.23 -25.21 -29.62
C LEU A 488 17.56 -24.58 -30.04
N MET A 489 17.59 -23.25 -30.12
CA MET A 489 18.80 -22.47 -30.35
C MET A 489 19.25 -21.79 -29.05
N TYR A 490 20.53 -21.95 -28.72
CA TYR A 490 21.19 -21.47 -27.50
C TYR A 490 22.11 -20.29 -27.86
N HIS A 491 21.53 -19.08 -27.93
CA HIS A 491 22.26 -17.92 -28.43
C HIS A 491 23.28 -17.40 -27.42
N GLU A 492 23.04 -17.45 -26.10
CA GLU A 492 24.04 -17.07 -25.10
C GLU A 492 25.33 -17.87 -25.28
N GLU A 493 25.21 -19.19 -25.37
CA GLU A 493 26.33 -20.13 -25.49
C GLU A 493 27.05 -19.97 -26.83
N ALA A 494 26.31 -19.82 -27.94
CA ALA A 494 26.89 -19.53 -29.23
C ALA A 494 27.67 -18.20 -29.22
N ASN A 495 27.10 -17.16 -28.60
CA ASN A 495 27.76 -15.86 -28.46
C ASN A 495 29.00 -15.93 -27.56
N ALA A 496 28.93 -16.65 -26.44
CA ALA A 496 30.06 -16.89 -25.56
C ALA A 496 31.19 -17.64 -26.27
N PHE A 497 30.86 -18.68 -27.04
CA PHE A 497 31.83 -19.39 -27.87
C PHE A 497 32.47 -18.48 -28.93
N ARG A 498 31.67 -17.65 -29.62
CA ARG A 498 32.21 -16.65 -30.58
C ARG A 498 33.13 -15.63 -29.90
N LYS A 499 32.79 -15.22 -28.68
CA LYS A 499 33.51 -14.19 -27.92
C LYS A 499 34.81 -14.71 -27.28
N TYR A 500 34.83 -15.95 -26.78
CA TYR A 500 35.92 -16.49 -25.96
C TYR A 500 36.60 -17.75 -26.53
N GLY A 501 36.08 -18.31 -27.62
CA GLY A 501 36.58 -19.54 -28.24
C GLY A 501 36.21 -20.79 -27.45
N THR A 502 37.00 -21.85 -27.60
CA THR A 502 36.67 -23.19 -27.06
C THR A 502 36.61 -23.28 -25.54
N ASN A 503 37.23 -22.34 -24.81
CA ASN A 503 37.28 -22.34 -23.35
C ASN A 503 36.27 -21.35 -22.74
N TRP A 504 35.17 -21.10 -23.45
CA TRP A 504 34.19 -20.08 -23.07
C TRP A 504 33.52 -20.41 -21.73
N VAL A 505 33.26 -21.68 -21.41
CA VAL A 505 32.65 -22.10 -20.14
C VAL A 505 33.53 -21.70 -18.95
N GLU A 506 34.81 -22.10 -18.97
CA GLU A 506 35.76 -21.76 -17.92
C GLU A 506 36.01 -20.25 -17.84
N THR A 507 35.97 -19.57 -19.00
CA THR A 507 36.11 -18.11 -19.06
C THR A 507 34.91 -17.41 -18.42
N LEU A 508 33.68 -17.86 -18.70
CA LEU A 508 32.48 -17.31 -18.08
C LEU A 508 32.41 -17.59 -16.58
N ALA A 509 32.85 -18.77 -16.13
CA ALA A 509 32.94 -19.09 -14.70
C ALA A 509 33.93 -18.16 -13.96
N ASP A 510 35.12 -17.94 -14.52
CA ASP A 510 36.08 -16.97 -13.96
C ASP A 510 35.53 -15.54 -13.98
N LEU A 511 34.93 -15.14 -15.10
CA LEU A 511 34.33 -13.82 -15.26
C LEU A 511 33.20 -13.60 -14.26
N ALA A 512 32.34 -14.59 -13.99
CA ALA A 512 31.27 -14.47 -13.02
C ALA A 512 31.80 -14.00 -11.65
N HIS A 513 32.82 -14.66 -11.10
CA HIS A 513 33.41 -14.26 -9.82
C HIS A 513 34.03 -12.85 -9.86
N ARG A 514 34.72 -12.51 -10.95
CA ARG A 514 35.36 -11.19 -11.12
C ARG A 514 34.34 -10.08 -11.31
N ARG A 515 33.29 -10.34 -12.09
CA ARG A 515 32.15 -9.46 -12.34
C ARG A 515 31.45 -9.13 -11.04
N LEU A 516 30.97 -10.14 -10.30
CA LEU A 516 30.26 -9.90 -9.04
C LEU A 516 31.10 -9.02 -8.10
N ARG A 517 32.36 -9.39 -7.88
CA ARG A 517 33.26 -8.61 -7.02
C ARG A 517 33.48 -7.18 -7.52
N SER A 518 33.67 -7.00 -8.83
CA SER A 518 33.82 -5.68 -9.47
C SER A 518 32.55 -4.83 -9.41
N TRP A 519 31.39 -5.47 -9.56
CA TRP A 519 30.07 -4.84 -9.60
C TRP A 519 29.50 -4.55 -8.21
N GLY A 520 30.29 -4.79 -7.15
CA GLY A 520 29.85 -4.55 -5.78
C GLY A 520 28.87 -5.58 -5.26
N MET A 521 28.84 -6.79 -5.82
CA MET A 521 28.08 -7.95 -5.33
C MET A 521 29.00 -8.96 -4.65
N ASN A 522 28.52 -9.58 -3.57
CA ASN A 522 29.28 -10.54 -2.77
C ASN A 522 28.58 -11.90 -2.60
N THR A 523 27.44 -12.13 -3.26
CA THR A 523 26.72 -13.41 -3.17
C THR A 523 26.26 -13.91 -4.53
N ILE A 524 26.56 -15.18 -4.83
CA ILE A 524 25.90 -15.95 -5.88
C ILE A 524 24.55 -16.41 -5.32
N GLY A 525 23.49 -15.81 -5.83
CA GLY A 525 22.13 -16.19 -5.52
C GLY A 525 21.83 -17.58 -6.04
N SER A 526 20.66 -18.05 -5.69
CA SER A 526 20.16 -19.35 -6.06
C SER A 526 19.92 -19.49 -7.58
N TRP A 527 19.51 -20.67 -8.06
CA TRP A 527 19.37 -21.00 -9.50
C TRP A 527 20.70 -21.02 -10.27
N SER A 528 21.82 -20.79 -9.59
CA SER A 528 23.16 -20.68 -10.18
C SER A 528 23.83 -22.04 -10.38
N ASP A 529 24.83 -22.08 -11.26
CA ASP A 529 25.56 -23.30 -11.57
C ASP A 529 26.51 -23.72 -10.44
N SER A 530 26.41 -24.99 -10.03
CA SER A 530 27.34 -25.58 -9.06
C SER A 530 28.79 -25.57 -9.50
N ALA A 531 29.03 -25.66 -10.81
CA ALA A 531 30.38 -25.57 -11.38
C ALA A 531 31.04 -24.21 -11.11
N ILE A 532 30.25 -23.14 -10.95
CA ILE A 532 30.75 -21.80 -10.63
C ILE A 532 30.86 -21.65 -9.11
N TYR A 533 29.76 -21.81 -8.36
CA TYR A 533 29.81 -21.48 -6.93
C TYR A 533 30.71 -22.42 -6.11
N LEU A 534 30.95 -23.66 -6.55
CA LEU A 534 31.89 -24.58 -5.91
C LEU A 534 33.37 -24.30 -6.24
N GLU A 535 33.68 -23.30 -7.08
CA GLU A 535 35.04 -22.74 -7.16
C GLU A 535 35.45 -22.03 -5.85
N ARG A 536 34.49 -21.72 -4.97
CA ARG A 536 34.74 -21.18 -3.62
C ARG A 536 35.50 -19.85 -3.66
N ARG A 537 34.99 -18.93 -4.47
CA ARG A 537 35.53 -17.56 -4.64
C ARG A 537 34.51 -16.48 -4.28
N THR A 538 33.23 -16.84 -4.21
CA THR A 538 32.12 -15.96 -3.83
C THR A 538 31.12 -16.79 -3.03
N PRO A 539 30.63 -16.30 -1.88
CA PRO A 539 29.58 -16.96 -1.13
C PRO A 539 28.35 -17.27 -1.98
N TYR A 540 27.61 -18.33 -1.64
CA TYR A 540 26.47 -18.78 -2.43
C TYR A 540 25.30 -19.28 -1.60
N SER A 541 24.11 -19.30 -2.21
CA SER A 541 22.91 -19.91 -1.65
C SER A 541 22.25 -20.85 -2.66
N GLN A 542 21.60 -21.92 -2.20
CA GLN A 542 21.04 -22.96 -3.06
C GLN A 542 19.66 -23.42 -2.60
N VAL A 543 18.78 -23.75 -3.54
CA VAL A 543 17.45 -24.31 -3.25
C VAL A 543 17.49 -25.82 -3.33
N LEU A 544 16.87 -26.44 -2.32
CA LEU A 544 16.57 -27.86 -2.27
C LEU A 544 15.07 -28.10 -2.34
N TYR A 545 14.69 -29.29 -2.79
CA TYR A 545 13.30 -29.72 -2.92
C TYR A 545 13.10 -31.06 -2.22
N ALA A 546 11.97 -31.23 -1.54
CA ALA A 546 11.61 -32.49 -0.90
C ALA A 546 10.13 -32.78 -1.10
N ALA A 547 9.84 -33.97 -1.61
CA ALA A 547 8.46 -34.39 -1.80
C ALA A 547 7.75 -34.58 -0.44
N PRO A 548 6.49 -34.14 -0.30
CA PRO A 548 5.70 -34.35 0.92
C PRO A 548 5.32 -35.82 1.13
N GLY A 549 5.42 -36.67 0.10
CA GLY A 549 5.00 -38.08 0.15
C GLY A 549 3.51 -38.31 -0.15
N SER A 550 2.65 -37.31 0.09
CA SER A 550 1.25 -37.30 -0.37
C SER A 550 0.69 -35.88 -0.52
N SER A 551 -0.54 -35.73 -1.04
CA SER A 551 -1.23 -34.44 -1.17
C SER A 551 -2.67 -34.45 -0.64
N LEU A 552 -3.10 -33.33 -0.07
CA LEU A 552 -4.48 -33.06 0.35
C LEU A 552 -5.37 -32.62 -0.82
N ALA A 553 -4.80 -31.97 -1.82
CA ALA A 553 -5.45 -31.64 -3.08
C ALA A 553 -4.38 -31.39 -4.17
N PRO A 554 -4.73 -31.30 -5.46
CA PRO A 554 -3.84 -30.68 -6.44
C PRO A 554 -3.38 -29.31 -5.92
N GLY A 555 -2.07 -29.06 -5.90
CA GLY A 555 -1.49 -27.82 -5.35
C GLY A 555 -1.34 -27.76 -3.83
N ILE A 556 -1.95 -28.70 -3.06
CA ILE A 556 -1.89 -28.71 -1.58
C ILE A 556 -1.14 -29.97 -1.08
N PRO A 557 0.17 -29.89 -0.80
CA PRO A 557 0.96 -30.95 -0.18
C PRO A 557 0.39 -31.42 1.16
N ASP A 558 0.66 -32.66 1.57
CA ASP A 558 0.39 -33.13 2.94
C ASP A 558 1.71 -33.27 3.71
N TYR A 559 2.12 -32.21 4.41
CA TYR A 559 3.36 -32.17 5.18
C TYR A 559 3.33 -33.00 6.47
N PHE A 560 2.15 -33.49 6.89
CA PHE A 560 2.03 -34.38 8.05
C PHE A 560 2.39 -35.83 7.70
N ASN A 561 2.60 -36.14 6.42
CA ASN A 561 3.01 -37.46 6.00
C ASN A 561 4.44 -37.77 6.52
N SER A 562 4.60 -38.95 7.11
CA SER A 562 5.86 -39.38 7.72
C SER A 562 7.04 -39.49 6.74
N ALA A 563 6.80 -39.49 5.44
CA ALA A 563 7.85 -39.48 4.41
C ALA A 563 8.49 -38.09 4.21
N PHE A 564 7.81 -36.99 4.60
CA PHE A 564 8.31 -35.64 4.34
C PHE A 564 9.67 -35.37 5.01
N GLY A 565 9.79 -35.64 6.32
CA GLY A 565 11.06 -35.48 7.06
C GLY A 565 12.23 -36.27 6.45
N PRO A 566 12.09 -37.60 6.21
CA PRO A 566 13.10 -38.39 5.50
C PRO A 566 13.47 -37.86 4.11
N ASN A 567 12.51 -37.33 3.34
CA ASN A 567 12.78 -36.74 2.03
C ASN A 567 13.57 -35.43 2.16
N VAL A 568 13.30 -34.61 3.17
CA VAL A 568 14.10 -33.43 3.50
C VAL A 568 15.52 -33.83 3.88
N ALA A 569 15.68 -34.83 4.75
CA ALA A 569 17.00 -35.35 5.13
C ALA A 569 17.77 -35.89 3.92
N ALA A 570 17.11 -36.61 3.01
CA ALA A 570 17.72 -37.09 1.77
C ALA A 570 18.21 -35.94 0.88
N ALA A 571 17.40 -34.90 0.70
CA ALA A 571 17.79 -33.71 -0.07
C ALA A 571 19.00 -32.98 0.56
N LEU A 572 19.01 -32.81 1.89
CA LEU A 572 20.15 -32.23 2.62
C LEU A 572 21.41 -33.08 2.48
N ASN A 573 21.32 -34.40 2.72
CA ASN A 573 22.47 -35.30 2.63
C ASN A 573 23.04 -35.36 1.19
N ASN A 574 22.19 -35.24 0.17
CA ASN A 574 22.64 -35.13 -1.22
C ASN A 574 23.42 -33.83 -1.47
N ALA A 575 22.95 -32.70 -0.92
CA ALA A 575 23.68 -31.44 -1.00
C ALA A 575 25.05 -31.56 -0.30
N LEU A 576 25.08 -32.10 0.92
CA LEU A 576 26.32 -32.33 1.68
C LEU A 576 27.30 -33.23 0.92
N ALA A 577 26.81 -34.29 0.27
CA ALA A 577 27.63 -35.17 -0.56
C ALA A 577 28.22 -34.48 -1.81
N GLN A 578 27.59 -33.41 -2.29
CA GLN A 578 28.10 -32.56 -3.38
C GLN A 578 29.07 -31.47 -2.88
N GLY A 579 29.36 -31.45 -1.58
CA GLY A 579 30.17 -30.40 -0.95
C GLY A 579 29.39 -29.11 -0.70
N ILE A 580 28.06 -29.18 -0.65
CA ILE A 580 27.14 -28.07 -0.38
C ILE A 580 26.57 -28.19 1.04
N GLY A 581 26.54 -27.10 1.80
CA GLY A 581 26.19 -27.16 3.22
C GLY A 581 27.40 -27.62 4.05
N GLU A 582 27.59 -26.99 5.21
CA GLU A 582 28.88 -27.04 5.96
C GLU A 582 30.11 -26.63 5.12
N ASP A 583 29.90 -26.07 3.93
CA ASP A 583 30.92 -25.32 3.21
C ASP A 583 30.94 -23.90 3.79
N PRO A 584 32.10 -23.36 4.24
CA PRO A 584 32.17 -21.98 4.71
C PRO A 584 31.73 -20.93 3.67
N TRP A 585 31.71 -21.28 2.38
CA TRP A 585 31.20 -20.43 1.31
C TRP A 585 29.67 -20.50 1.14
N CYS A 586 29.02 -21.50 1.72
CA CYS A 586 27.56 -21.61 1.68
C CYS A 586 26.95 -20.63 2.69
N LEU A 587 26.29 -19.59 2.19
CA LEU A 587 25.51 -18.64 2.99
C LEU A 587 24.34 -19.35 3.69
N GLY A 588 23.69 -20.28 2.99
CA GLY A 588 22.58 -21.07 3.51
C GLY A 588 21.78 -21.75 2.40
N LEU A 589 20.79 -22.56 2.82
CA LEU A 589 19.98 -23.38 1.92
C LEU A 589 18.49 -23.07 2.09
N TYR A 590 17.80 -22.87 0.97
CA TYR A 590 16.34 -22.76 0.93
C TYR A 590 15.71 -24.13 0.77
N PHE A 591 14.47 -24.29 1.22
CA PHE A 591 13.62 -25.41 0.82
C PHE A 591 12.40 -24.91 0.06
N HIS A 592 12.25 -25.39 -1.17
CA HIS A 592 11.24 -24.98 -2.14
C HIS A 592 11.34 -23.50 -2.54
N ASN A 593 10.45 -23.12 -3.45
CA ASN A 593 10.32 -21.77 -3.99
C ASN A 593 8.84 -21.48 -4.22
N GLU A 594 8.37 -20.32 -3.78
CA GLU A 594 7.03 -19.79 -4.10
C GLU A 594 5.90 -20.81 -3.92
N LEU A 595 5.96 -21.55 -2.81
CA LEU A 595 4.86 -22.43 -2.41
C LEU A 595 3.55 -21.64 -2.33
N GLU A 596 2.45 -22.30 -2.67
CA GLU A 596 1.10 -21.71 -2.72
C GLU A 596 0.54 -21.47 -1.31
N TRP A 597 1.19 -20.59 -0.54
CA TRP A 597 0.71 -20.18 0.77
C TRP A 597 -0.49 -19.21 0.65
N ALA A 598 -0.43 -18.29 -0.32
CA ALA A 598 -1.52 -17.39 -0.69
C ALA A 598 -1.42 -17.06 -2.18
N ARG A 599 -2.38 -17.52 -2.98
CA ARG A 599 -2.68 -16.93 -4.29
C ARG A 599 -4.16 -16.52 -4.26
N PRO A 600 -4.54 -15.36 -4.84
CA PRO A 600 -5.93 -14.86 -4.85
C PRO A 600 -6.96 -15.87 -5.36
N ASN A 601 -6.52 -16.88 -6.13
CA ASN A 601 -7.40 -17.81 -6.82
C ASN A 601 -7.28 -19.28 -6.36
N MET A 602 -6.43 -19.64 -5.38
CA MET A 602 -6.16 -21.07 -5.11
C MET A 602 -6.02 -21.50 -3.64
N VAL A 603 -5.74 -20.61 -2.68
CA VAL A 603 -5.72 -20.99 -1.26
C VAL A 603 -6.27 -19.85 -0.40
N ALA A 604 -7.59 -19.84 -0.18
CA ALA A 604 -8.14 -19.19 1.01
C ALA A 604 -7.64 -19.94 2.25
N VAL A 605 -7.56 -19.27 3.41
CA VAL A 605 -7.17 -19.88 4.71
C VAL A 605 -7.88 -21.23 4.93
N ASN A 606 -9.12 -21.31 4.46
CA ASN A 606 -10.00 -22.44 4.65
C ASN A 606 -9.72 -23.63 3.72
N ASP A 607 -9.01 -23.44 2.60
CA ASP A 607 -8.87 -24.48 1.56
C ASP A 607 -8.02 -25.66 2.00
N ILE A 608 -6.99 -25.43 2.81
CA ILE A 608 -6.15 -26.50 3.39
C ILE A 608 -7.00 -27.38 4.34
N ALA A 609 -7.79 -26.76 5.21
CA ALA A 609 -8.66 -27.46 6.13
C ALA A 609 -9.79 -28.21 5.40
N LYS A 610 -10.43 -27.57 4.42
CA LYS A 610 -11.43 -28.20 3.54
C LYS A 610 -10.84 -29.38 2.77
N ALA A 611 -9.62 -29.24 2.25
CA ALA A 611 -8.91 -30.32 1.56
C ALA A 611 -8.63 -31.50 2.50
N ALA A 612 -8.21 -31.24 3.73
CA ALA A 612 -8.04 -32.27 4.76
C ALA A 612 -9.37 -32.98 5.09
N ILE A 613 -10.47 -32.24 5.30
CA ILE A 613 -11.80 -32.82 5.62
C ILE A 613 -12.27 -33.76 4.50
N ARG A 614 -12.10 -33.37 3.23
CA ARG A 614 -12.53 -34.17 2.07
C ARG A 614 -11.78 -35.50 1.90
N LYS A 615 -10.67 -35.71 2.60
CA LYS A 615 -9.88 -36.94 2.51
C LYS A 615 -10.45 -38.08 3.35
N GLY A 616 -10.00 -39.30 3.06
CA GLY A 616 -10.33 -40.48 3.85
C GLY A 616 -9.70 -40.47 5.24
N ALA A 617 -10.23 -41.29 6.14
CA ALA A 617 -9.83 -41.33 7.56
C ALA A 617 -8.35 -41.65 7.82
N SER A 618 -7.65 -42.24 6.85
CA SER A 618 -6.23 -42.60 6.95
C SER A 618 -5.27 -41.51 6.47
N GLN A 619 -5.77 -40.37 5.95
CA GLN A 619 -4.91 -39.30 5.45
C GLN A 619 -4.18 -38.61 6.62
N PRO A 620 -2.84 -38.53 6.62
CA PRO A 620 -2.09 -37.91 7.71
C PRO A 620 -2.55 -36.49 8.08
N GLY A 621 -2.74 -35.61 7.10
CA GLY A 621 -3.22 -34.25 7.39
C GLY A 621 -4.63 -34.19 7.96
N LYS A 622 -5.50 -35.15 7.64
CA LYS A 622 -6.84 -35.23 8.26
C LYS A 622 -6.77 -35.71 9.71
N ILE A 623 -5.88 -36.67 9.98
CA ILE A 623 -5.62 -37.15 11.34
C ILE A 623 -5.07 -36.01 12.19
N ALA A 624 -4.09 -35.26 11.67
CA ALA A 624 -3.53 -34.10 12.35
C ALA A 624 -4.60 -33.02 12.62
N PHE A 625 -5.49 -32.77 11.66
CA PHE A 625 -6.59 -31.82 11.89
C PHE A 625 -7.54 -32.32 13.00
N ARG A 626 -7.90 -33.60 12.98
CA ARG A 626 -8.69 -34.20 14.07
C ARG A 626 -7.99 -34.05 15.42
N ASP A 627 -6.70 -34.36 15.50
CA ASP A 627 -5.93 -34.31 16.74
C ASP A 627 -5.87 -32.88 17.30
N MET A 628 -5.73 -31.89 16.42
CA MET A 628 -5.81 -30.48 16.77
C MET A 628 -7.17 -30.13 17.36
N LEU A 629 -8.27 -30.44 16.67
CA LEU A 629 -9.63 -30.18 17.16
C LEU A 629 -9.91 -30.91 18.48
N GLN A 630 -9.44 -32.15 18.61
CA GLN A 630 -9.58 -32.94 19.83
C GLN A 630 -8.90 -32.27 21.02
N ASN A 631 -7.74 -31.65 20.81
CA ASN A 631 -7.08 -30.86 21.84
C ASN A 631 -7.81 -29.54 22.12
N THR A 632 -8.16 -28.77 21.08
CA THR A 632 -8.88 -27.49 21.20
C THR A 632 -10.17 -27.61 22.01
N TYR A 633 -10.92 -28.70 21.80
CA TYR A 633 -12.18 -28.96 22.46
C TYR A 633 -12.06 -29.88 23.68
N ASN A 634 -10.87 -30.10 24.24
CA ASN A 634 -10.63 -30.91 25.44
C ASN A 634 -11.28 -32.31 25.37
N ASP A 635 -11.10 -32.99 24.23
CA ASP A 635 -11.69 -34.30 23.90
C ASP A 635 -13.24 -34.34 23.91
N ASN A 636 -13.90 -33.18 23.81
CA ASN A 636 -15.36 -33.06 23.83
C ASN A 636 -15.95 -32.86 22.42
N ILE A 637 -16.38 -33.95 21.77
CA ILE A 637 -17.00 -33.89 20.44
C ILE A 637 -18.31 -33.06 20.42
N ALA A 638 -19.05 -32.99 21.53
CA ALA A 638 -20.27 -32.20 21.59
C ALA A 638 -19.97 -30.70 21.52
N ALA A 639 -18.85 -30.25 22.08
CA ALA A 639 -18.41 -28.87 21.98
C ALA A 639 -18.04 -28.49 20.54
N LEU A 640 -17.33 -29.36 19.81
CA LEU A 640 -17.08 -29.17 18.37
C LEU A 640 -18.40 -29.10 17.58
N ASN A 641 -19.33 -30.02 17.85
CA ASN A 641 -20.63 -30.04 17.17
C ASN A 641 -21.41 -28.73 17.37
N THR A 642 -21.40 -28.19 18.60
CA THR A 642 -21.97 -26.87 18.89
C THR A 642 -21.25 -25.76 18.14
N ALA A 643 -19.92 -25.77 18.15
CA ALA A 643 -19.14 -24.72 17.49
C ALA A 643 -19.35 -24.71 15.97
N TRP A 644 -19.39 -25.88 15.33
CA TRP A 644 -19.46 -26.00 13.86
C TRP A 644 -20.88 -26.16 13.30
N GLY A 645 -21.90 -26.27 14.16
CA GLY A 645 -23.27 -26.62 13.74
C GLY A 645 -23.35 -28.03 13.12
N THR A 646 -22.56 -28.98 13.63
CA THR A 646 -22.48 -30.36 13.14
C THR A 646 -23.05 -31.37 14.16
N SER A 647 -23.03 -32.66 13.83
CA SER A 647 -23.62 -33.74 14.64
C SER A 647 -22.80 -35.03 14.62
N TYR A 648 -21.47 -34.92 14.65
CA TYR A 648 -20.57 -36.07 14.73
C TYR A 648 -20.78 -36.86 16.02
N ALA A 649 -20.99 -38.18 15.94
CA ALA A 649 -21.22 -39.01 17.13
C ALA A 649 -19.96 -39.19 18.00
N ASN A 650 -18.78 -39.15 17.38
CA ASN A 650 -17.47 -39.20 18.02
C ASN A 650 -16.39 -38.71 17.04
N TRP A 651 -15.13 -38.62 17.49
CA TRP A 651 -14.01 -38.20 16.65
C TRP A 651 -13.77 -39.09 15.41
N ASN A 652 -14.09 -40.38 15.48
CA ASN A 652 -14.01 -41.26 14.30
C ASN A 652 -15.08 -40.89 13.26
N SER A 653 -16.26 -40.41 13.68
CA SER A 653 -17.27 -39.87 12.75
C SER A 653 -16.73 -38.69 11.95
N PHE A 654 -15.98 -37.77 12.58
CA PHE A 654 -15.28 -36.69 11.86
C PHE A 654 -14.26 -37.26 10.85
N LEU A 655 -13.39 -38.18 11.28
CA LEU A 655 -12.39 -38.79 10.39
C LEU A 655 -13.00 -39.48 9.16
N THR A 656 -14.16 -40.12 9.32
CA THR A 656 -14.85 -40.78 8.21
C THR A 656 -15.67 -39.84 7.33
N SER A 657 -16.04 -38.65 7.84
CA SER A 657 -16.88 -37.69 7.11
C SER A 657 -16.07 -36.91 6.08
N THR A 658 -16.55 -36.83 4.84
CA THR A 658 -15.98 -35.94 3.80
C THR A 658 -16.83 -34.68 3.58
N ASN A 659 -17.92 -34.53 4.34
CA ASN A 659 -18.81 -33.37 4.25
C ASN A 659 -18.17 -32.18 4.98
N LEU A 660 -18.22 -31.02 4.33
CA LEU A 660 -17.77 -29.78 4.94
C LEU A 660 -18.81 -29.27 5.95
N PRO A 661 -18.38 -28.77 7.13
CA PRO A 661 -19.24 -28.08 8.07
C PRO A 661 -19.63 -26.70 7.55
N ASN A 662 -20.42 -25.95 8.33
CA ASN A 662 -20.63 -24.53 8.05
C ASN A 662 -19.29 -23.79 8.12
N GLU A 663 -18.91 -23.14 7.03
CA GLU A 663 -17.59 -22.51 6.89
C GLU A 663 -17.37 -21.32 7.82
N ILE A 664 -18.38 -20.47 8.02
CA ILE A 664 -18.29 -19.32 8.91
C ILE A 664 -18.00 -19.79 10.35
N LEU A 665 -18.72 -20.82 10.78
CA LEU A 665 -18.58 -21.40 12.11
C LEU A 665 -17.24 -22.13 12.32
N ALA A 666 -16.72 -22.79 11.28
CA ALA A 666 -15.46 -23.54 11.34
C ALA A 666 -14.20 -22.70 11.06
N SER A 667 -14.37 -21.46 10.57
CA SER A 667 -13.28 -20.56 10.16
C SER A 667 -12.18 -20.37 11.22
N PRO A 668 -12.47 -20.18 12.53
CA PRO A 668 -11.44 -20.07 13.55
C PRO A 668 -10.52 -21.29 13.61
N ASP A 669 -11.07 -22.51 13.56
CA ASP A 669 -10.28 -23.74 13.57
C ASP A 669 -9.57 -23.97 12.22
N TYR A 670 -10.13 -23.51 11.11
CA TYR A 670 -9.44 -23.55 9.81
C TYR A 670 -8.18 -22.70 9.81
N ARG A 671 -8.26 -21.51 10.41
CA ARG A 671 -7.12 -20.61 10.63
C ARG A 671 -6.05 -21.28 11.50
N ASP A 672 -6.45 -21.89 12.60
CA ASP A 672 -5.51 -22.59 13.50
C ASP A 672 -4.87 -23.81 12.80
N PHE A 673 -5.64 -24.54 11.98
CA PHE A 673 -5.11 -25.65 11.19
C PHE A 673 -4.14 -25.18 10.10
N TYR A 674 -4.39 -24.03 9.48
CA TYR A 674 -3.47 -23.42 8.53
C TYR A 674 -2.12 -23.14 9.21
N PHE A 675 -2.14 -22.52 10.40
CA PHE A 675 -0.91 -22.25 11.15
C PHE A 675 -0.19 -23.54 11.54
N LEU A 676 -0.92 -24.57 11.99
CA LEU A 676 -0.35 -25.88 12.28
C LEU A 676 0.28 -26.53 11.04
N TYR A 677 -0.38 -26.43 9.89
CA TYR A 677 0.11 -26.95 8.62
C TYR A 677 1.42 -26.26 8.20
N ALA A 678 1.46 -24.92 8.21
CA ALA A 678 2.66 -24.16 7.91
C ALA A 678 3.79 -24.43 8.93
N SER A 679 3.46 -24.45 10.22
CA SER A 679 4.41 -24.79 11.28
C SER A 679 4.99 -26.19 11.11
N THR A 680 4.18 -27.17 10.71
CA THR A 680 4.66 -28.55 10.46
C THR A 680 5.68 -28.59 9.34
N TYR A 681 5.46 -27.82 8.26
CA TYR A 681 6.42 -27.68 7.17
C TYR A 681 7.78 -27.16 7.67
N TYR A 682 7.79 -25.97 8.29
CA TYR A 682 9.04 -25.32 8.70
C TYR A 682 9.74 -26.06 9.84
N ALA A 683 8.99 -26.53 10.84
CA ALA A 683 9.55 -27.27 11.98
C ALA A 683 10.19 -28.59 11.54
N THR A 684 9.55 -29.32 10.62
CA THR A 684 10.10 -30.59 10.10
C THR A 684 11.43 -30.33 9.39
N ILE A 685 11.51 -29.27 8.57
CA ILE A 685 12.75 -28.92 7.88
C ILE A 685 13.83 -28.49 8.86
N LYS A 686 13.52 -27.57 9.79
CA LYS A 686 14.49 -27.11 10.80
C LYS A 686 15.03 -28.26 11.65
N ALA A 687 14.20 -29.24 11.99
CA ALA A 687 14.64 -30.44 12.69
C ALA A 687 15.68 -31.23 11.87
N GLN A 688 15.51 -31.35 10.55
CA GLN A 688 16.50 -32.01 9.70
C GLN A 688 17.80 -31.22 9.57
N PHE A 689 17.75 -29.89 9.45
CA PHE A 689 18.97 -29.06 9.49
C PHE A 689 19.73 -29.25 10.81
N THR A 690 19.02 -29.24 11.94
CA THR A 690 19.63 -29.45 13.27
C THR A 690 20.32 -30.81 13.37
N ALA A 691 19.76 -31.85 12.75
CA ALA A 691 20.29 -33.21 12.80
C ALA A 691 21.43 -33.47 11.79
N HIS A 692 21.36 -32.86 10.60
CA HIS A 692 22.21 -33.23 9.45
C HIS A 692 23.18 -32.14 9.00
N ALA A 693 22.87 -30.85 9.26
CA ALA A 693 23.66 -29.70 8.81
C ALA A 693 23.62 -28.54 9.83
N PRO A 694 24.02 -28.75 11.10
CA PRO A 694 23.79 -27.80 12.20
C PRO A 694 24.53 -26.46 12.03
N ASN A 695 25.55 -26.41 11.17
CA ASN A 695 26.31 -25.20 10.85
C ASN A 695 25.79 -24.45 9.60
N THR A 696 24.72 -24.93 8.97
CA THR A 696 24.16 -24.33 7.75
C THR A 696 22.86 -23.59 8.08
N LEU A 697 22.72 -22.36 7.59
CA LEU A 697 21.50 -21.57 7.78
C LEU A 697 20.34 -22.14 6.94
N TYR A 698 19.19 -22.31 7.58
CA TYR A 698 17.93 -22.57 6.90
C TYR A 698 17.28 -21.25 6.47
N LEU A 699 17.28 -20.98 5.16
CA LEU A 699 16.82 -19.74 4.56
C LEU A 699 15.32 -19.75 4.21
N GLY A 700 14.49 -20.53 4.90
CA GLY A 700 13.05 -20.56 4.66
C GLY A 700 12.66 -21.11 3.28
N SER A 701 11.59 -20.55 2.69
CA SER A 701 10.92 -21.12 1.50
C SER A 701 10.59 -20.12 0.39
N ARG A 702 11.15 -18.92 0.43
CA ARG A 702 11.05 -17.92 -0.64
C ARG A 702 9.60 -17.59 -1.04
N PHE A 703 8.91 -16.87 -0.16
CA PHE A 703 7.53 -16.45 -0.43
C PHE A 703 7.44 -15.53 -1.66
N THR A 704 6.29 -15.52 -2.32
CA THR A 704 5.94 -14.48 -3.30
C THR A 704 5.78 -13.11 -2.61
N SER A 705 5.53 -12.03 -3.38
CA SER A 705 5.48 -10.64 -2.90
C SER A 705 4.63 -10.40 -1.64
N ASN A 706 3.54 -11.16 -1.46
CA ASN A 706 2.62 -11.02 -0.34
C ASN A 706 2.41 -12.38 0.34
N PRO A 707 3.28 -12.77 1.29
CA PRO A 707 3.10 -14.03 2.00
C PRO A 707 1.82 -14.02 2.85
N HIS A 708 1.20 -15.19 2.99
CA HIS A 708 0.14 -15.37 3.98
C HIS A 708 0.70 -15.15 5.40
N ALA A 709 0.02 -14.34 6.22
CA ALA A 709 0.52 -13.94 7.54
C ALA A 709 0.89 -15.13 8.44
N LEU A 710 0.05 -16.17 8.50
CA LEU A 710 0.32 -17.36 9.33
C LEU A 710 1.48 -18.21 8.83
N ALA A 711 1.71 -18.24 7.50
CA ALA A 711 2.86 -18.95 6.96
C ALA A 711 4.15 -18.16 7.21
N ALA A 712 4.09 -16.83 7.09
CA ALA A 712 5.20 -15.94 7.45
C ALA A 712 5.54 -16.04 8.95
N GLU A 713 4.54 -16.08 9.83
CA GLU A 713 4.72 -16.31 11.26
C GLU A 713 5.40 -17.66 11.53
N ALA A 714 4.94 -18.73 10.88
CA ALA A 714 5.60 -20.04 10.98
C ALA A 714 7.05 -20.01 10.46
N SER A 715 7.33 -19.31 9.35
CA SER A 715 8.71 -19.11 8.87
C SER A 715 9.57 -18.40 9.92
N ALA A 716 9.08 -17.32 10.52
CA ALA A 716 9.80 -16.55 11.52
C ALA A 716 10.14 -17.36 12.79
N LEU A 717 9.33 -18.36 13.13
CA LEU A 717 9.59 -19.24 14.29
C LEU A 717 10.71 -20.26 14.08
N TYR A 718 10.97 -20.68 12.84
CA TYR A 718 11.80 -21.87 12.56
C TYR A 718 12.95 -21.64 11.57
N ALA A 719 12.79 -20.74 10.60
CA ALA A 719 13.86 -20.38 9.68
C ALA A 719 14.93 -19.55 10.40
N ASP A 720 16.20 -19.74 10.05
CA ASP A 720 17.26 -18.87 10.57
C ASP A 720 17.21 -17.48 9.90
N VAL A 721 16.74 -17.44 8.64
CA VAL A 721 16.44 -16.22 7.88
C VAL A 721 15.14 -16.43 7.10
N SER A 722 14.17 -15.53 7.26
CA SER A 722 12.93 -15.55 6.46
C SER A 722 13.14 -14.88 5.11
N THR A 723 12.47 -15.36 4.05
CA THR A 723 12.79 -14.96 2.68
C THR A 723 11.57 -14.77 1.79
N TYR A 724 11.58 -13.76 0.93
CA TYR A 724 10.47 -13.43 0.04
C TYR A 724 10.92 -12.63 -1.21
N HIS A 725 10.06 -12.55 -2.23
CA HIS A 725 10.32 -11.95 -3.54
C HIS A 725 9.36 -10.79 -3.86
N PRO A 726 9.52 -9.59 -3.27
CA PRO A 726 8.68 -8.45 -3.61
C PRO A 726 9.13 -7.80 -4.91
N TYR A 727 8.47 -8.17 -6.00
CA TYR A 727 8.59 -7.49 -7.31
C TYR A 727 7.77 -6.18 -7.31
N GLN A 728 8.29 -5.17 -6.60
CA GLN A 728 7.69 -3.85 -6.39
C GLN A 728 8.75 -2.75 -6.55
N VAL A 729 8.32 -1.50 -6.73
CA VAL A 729 9.26 -0.35 -6.82
C VAL A 729 9.98 -0.12 -5.49
N THR A 730 9.27 -0.26 -4.38
CA THR A 730 9.81 -0.23 -3.01
C THR A 730 9.36 -1.50 -2.31
N PRO A 731 10.26 -2.28 -1.70
CA PRO A 731 9.86 -3.54 -1.07
C PRO A 731 9.16 -3.26 0.26
N ASN A 732 7.95 -3.79 0.42
CA ASN A 732 7.30 -3.85 1.73
C ASN A 732 7.75 -5.09 2.48
N VAL A 733 8.25 -4.95 3.71
CA VAL A 733 8.62 -6.10 4.55
C VAL A 733 7.35 -6.63 5.23
N PRO A 734 7.03 -7.93 5.11
CA PRO A 734 5.83 -8.50 5.71
C PRO A 734 5.72 -8.21 7.21
N PRO A 735 4.56 -7.73 7.73
CA PRO A 735 4.40 -7.39 9.14
C PRO A 735 4.78 -8.53 10.09
N ALA A 736 4.44 -9.77 9.75
CA ALA A 736 4.80 -10.95 10.55
C ALA A 736 6.32 -11.09 10.78
N PHE A 737 7.16 -10.63 9.85
CA PHE A 737 8.62 -10.63 10.04
C PHE A 737 9.11 -9.46 10.90
N LEU A 738 8.43 -8.31 10.81
CA LEU A 738 8.72 -7.13 11.62
C LEU A 738 8.32 -7.37 13.09
N ASP A 739 7.11 -7.88 13.30
CA ASP A 739 6.55 -8.19 14.62
C ASP A 739 7.39 -9.26 15.36
N ALA A 740 7.92 -10.23 14.62
CA ALA A 740 8.80 -11.27 15.16
C ALA A 740 10.27 -10.81 15.31
N ASP A 741 10.62 -9.62 14.79
CA ASP A 741 11.97 -9.08 14.75
C ASP A 741 13.04 -10.09 14.27
N VAL A 742 12.82 -10.69 13.11
CA VAL A 742 13.72 -11.70 12.52
C VAL A 742 14.59 -11.12 11.38
N PRO A 743 15.73 -11.74 11.06
CA PRO A 743 16.48 -11.40 9.85
C PRO A 743 15.72 -11.85 8.60
N VAL A 744 15.70 -10.98 7.58
CA VAL A 744 14.96 -11.18 6.32
C VAL A 744 15.86 -11.00 5.12
N LEU A 745 15.80 -11.90 4.14
CA LEU A 745 16.50 -11.79 2.87
C LEU A 745 15.49 -11.68 1.71
N ILE A 746 15.58 -10.59 0.95
CA ILE A 746 14.85 -10.48 -0.33
C ILE A 746 15.60 -11.32 -1.35
N SER A 747 15.00 -12.43 -1.78
CA SER A 747 15.74 -13.44 -2.52
C SER A 747 15.50 -13.44 -4.03
N GLU A 748 14.60 -12.57 -4.52
CA GLU A 748 14.45 -12.15 -5.92
C GLU A 748 13.81 -10.74 -5.98
N TRP A 749 14.27 -9.92 -6.91
CA TRP A 749 13.67 -8.66 -7.35
C TRP A 749 14.31 -8.21 -8.67
N HIS A 750 13.63 -7.39 -9.48
CA HIS A 750 14.24 -6.79 -10.68
C HIS A 750 13.47 -5.58 -11.19
N PHE A 751 14.10 -4.90 -12.15
CA PHE A 751 13.48 -3.95 -13.07
C PHE A 751 13.93 -4.29 -14.49
N THR A 752 13.00 -4.35 -15.44
CA THR A 752 13.32 -4.39 -16.88
C THR A 752 13.42 -2.97 -17.44
N ALA A 753 13.87 -2.78 -18.68
CA ALA A 753 13.75 -1.50 -19.38
C ALA A 753 13.36 -1.66 -20.86
N ARG A 754 12.69 -0.64 -21.40
CA ARG A 754 12.08 -0.67 -22.75
C ARG A 754 12.98 -0.16 -23.87
N ASP A 755 14.14 0.41 -23.56
CA ASP A 755 15.12 0.91 -24.52
C ASP A 755 16.05 -0.17 -25.09
N THR A 756 15.58 -1.43 -25.08
CA THR A 756 16.32 -2.61 -25.54
C THR A 756 15.56 -3.36 -26.64
N GLY A 757 16.15 -4.41 -27.19
CA GLY A 757 15.51 -5.25 -28.22
C GLY A 757 14.45 -6.24 -27.71
N LEU A 758 14.14 -6.24 -26.42
CA LEU A 758 13.24 -7.22 -25.80
C LEU A 758 11.82 -6.68 -25.64
N TYR A 759 10.82 -7.55 -25.85
CA TYR A 759 9.41 -7.13 -25.99
C TYR A 759 8.63 -7.17 -24.69
N GLY A 760 8.99 -8.06 -23.76
CA GLY A 760 8.19 -8.29 -22.57
C GLY A 760 8.46 -7.26 -21.50
N ASP A 761 7.40 -6.61 -21.03
CA ASP A 761 7.41 -5.93 -19.74
C ASP A 761 7.58 -7.00 -18.65
N GLY A 762 8.64 -6.90 -17.84
CA GLY A 762 8.81 -7.81 -16.71
C GLY A 762 7.84 -7.49 -15.59
N LEU A 763 8.03 -8.11 -14.42
CA LEU A 763 7.18 -7.84 -13.25
C LEU A 763 7.23 -6.38 -12.75
N GLN A 764 8.31 -5.66 -13.04
CA GLN A 764 8.44 -4.21 -12.88
C GLN A 764 9.27 -3.63 -14.02
N THR A 765 8.82 -2.52 -14.61
CA THR A 765 9.43 -1.94 -15.81
C THR A 765 9.93 -0.52 -15.58
N ALA A 766 11.13 -0.24 -16.06
CA ALA A 766 11.74 1.06 -16.20
C ALA A 766 11.55 1.63 -17.61
N ILE A 767 11.60 2.96 -17.71
CA ILE A 767 11.48 3.65 -18.99
C ILE A 767 12.67 3.30 -19.89
N ASP A 768 13.88 3.38 -19.33
CA ASP A 768 15.15 3.12 -20.00
C ASP A 768 16.20 2.60 -19.00
N GLN A 769 17.42 2.29 -19.46
CA GLN A 769 18.50 1.81 -18.59
C GLN A 769 18.92 2.84 -17.51
N ALA A 770 18.70 4.14 -17.73
CA ALA A 770 19.02 5.17 -16.73
C ALA A 770 18.00 5.16 -15.58
N ASP A 771 16.70 5.10 -15.89
CA ASP A 771 15.62 4.90 -14.91
C ASP A 771 15.78 3.56 -14.18
N ARG A 772 16.18 2.50 -14.89
CA ARG A 772 16.48 1.19 -14.29
C ARG A 772 17.57 1.28 -13.22
N ALA A 773 18.64 2.03 -13.50
CA ALA A 773 19.72 2.28 -12.54
C ALA A 773 19.25 3.13 -11.33
N GLN A 774 18.38 4.13 -11.54
CA GLN A 774 17.82 4.91 -10.43
C GLN A 774 16.90 4.08 -9.54
N LYS A 775 16.03 3.26 -10.14
CA LYS A 775 15.17 2.32 -9.41
C LYS A 775 15.98 1.30 -8.62
N TYR A 776 17.08 0.82 -9.19
CA TYR A 776 18.03 -0.03 -8.49
C TYR A 776 18.59 0.65 -7.23
N LEU A 777 19.08 1.90 -7.35
CA LEU A 777 19.62 2.66 -6.22
C LEU A 777 18.58 2.88 -5.12
N GLY A 778 17.34 3.20 -5.50
CA GLY A 778 16.23 3.39 -4.55
C GLY A 778 15.91 2.11 -3.78
N TYR A 779 15.72 1.00 -4.50
CA TYR A 779 15.38 -0.29 -3.91
C TYR A 779 16.50 -0.84 -3.01
N ALA A 780 17.72 -0.90 -3.56
CA ALA A 780 18.87 -1.44 -2.84
C ALA A 780 19.26 -0.55 -1.66
N GLY A 781 19.16 0.77 -1.82
CA GLY A 781 19.38 1.74 -0.74
C GLY A 781 18.40 1.54 0.42
N PHE A 782 17.10 1.41 0.13
CA PHE A 782 16.10 1.09 1.15
C PHE A 782 16.45 -0.20 1.90
N ALA A 783 16.83 -1.25 1.18
CA ALA A 783 17.14 -2.54 1.80
C ALA A 783 18.39 -2.49 2.70
N VAL A 784 19.42 -1.76 2.27
CA VAL A 784 20.63 -1.52 3.08
C VAL A 784 20.30 -0.77 4.37
N ASP A 785 19.34 0.15 4.33
CA ASP A 785 18.94 0.95 5.50
C ASP A 785 17.95 0.24 6.43
N HIS A 786 17.25 -0.79 5.95
CA HIS A 786 16.18 -1.43 6.72
C HIS A 786 16.75 -2.35 7.84
N PRO A 787 16.28 -2.25 9.10
CA PRO A 787 16.87 -2.98 10.23
C PRO A 787 16.78 -4.50 10.11
N ASN A 788 15.71 -5.04 9.56
CA ASN A 788 15.54 -6.50 9.41
C ASN A 788 16.15 -7.10 8.13
N LEU A 789 16.42 -6.30 7.09
CA LEU A 789 16.90 -6.84 5.81
C LEU A 789 18.40 -7.13 5.89
N VAL A 790 18.79 -8.39 5.72
CA VAL A 790 20.19 -8.85 5.76
C VAL A 790 20.79 -9.04 4.36
N GLY A 791 19.99 -8.85 3.30
CA GLY A 791 20.44 -8.92 1.93
C GLY A 791 19.33 -8.79 0.89
N ILE A 792 19.75 -8.68 -0.37
CA ILE A 792 18.91 -8.61 -1.56
C ILE A 792 19.58 -9.38 -2.72
N HIS A 793 18.83 -10.22 -3.44
CA HIS A 793 19.31 -10.94 -4.63
C HIS A 793 18.52 -10.54 -5.88
N TRP A 794 19.20 -9.96 -6.87
CA TRP A 794 18.60 -9.57 -8.15
C TRP A 794 18.25 -10.80 -8.99
N PHE A 795 17.08 -10.79 -9.64
CA PHE A 795 16.69 -11.79 -10.63
C PHE A 795 16.75 -11.17 -12.05
N MET A 796 17.81 -11.33 -12.83
CA MET A 796 18.88 -12.35 -12.73
C MET A 796 20.13 -11.98 -13.57
N TYR A 797 21.08 -12.91 -13.72
CA TYR A 797 22.37 -12.67 -14.38
C TYR A 797 22.28 -12.31 -15.88
N TYR A 798 21.62 -13.14 -16.69
CA TYR A 798 21.39 -12.90 -18.12
C TYR A 798 19.95 -12.46 -18.42
N ASP A 799 19.78 -11.72 -19.52
CA ASP A 799 18.49 -11.47 -20.14
C ASP A 799 17.84 -12.77 -20.63
N ARG A 800 16.54 -12.69 -20.92
CA ARG A 800 15.80 -13.79 -21.56
C ARG A 800 15.93 -13.71 -23.09
N HIS A 801 15.60 -14.81 -23.76
CA HIS A 801 15.61 -14.86 -25.23
C HIS A 801 14.58 -13.92 -25.85
N THR A 802 14.95 -13.25 -26.96
CA THR A 802 14.06 -12.36 -27.72
C THR A 802 12.73 -13.03 -28.09
N THR A 803 12.76 -14.31 -28.43
CA THR A 803 11.60 -15.13 -28.83
C THR A 803 11.01 -15.97 -27.70
N GLY A 804 11.43 -15.71 -26.46
CA GLY A 804 10.99 -16.41 -25.27
C GLY A 804 11.79 -17.67 -24.97
N ASP A 805 12.07 -17.88 -23.70
CA ASP A 805 12.69 -19.10 -23.18
C ASP A 805 11.81 -20.33 -23.46
N SER A 806 12.43 -21.45 -23.80
CA SER A 806 11.70 -22.65 -24.23
C SER A 806 11.81 -23.84 -23.28
N THR A 807 12.53 -23.66 -22.17
CA THR A 807 12.61 -24.64 -21.09
C THR A 807 12.54 -23.93 -19.72
N GLY A 808 12.41 -24.71 -18.64
CA GLY A 808 12.38 -24.19 -17.28
C GLY A 808 11.02 -23.63 -16.84
N GLN A 809 11.01 -22.92 -15.71
CA GLN A 809 9.77 -22.37 -15.12
C GLN A 809 9.30 -21.07 -15.79
N ASN A 810 10.11 -20.48 -16.67
CA ASN A 810 9.87 -19.19 -17.33
C ASN A 810 9.53 -19.36 -18.82
N LEU A 811 8.81 -20.43 -19.18
CA LEU A 811 8.43 -20.70 -20.56
C LEU A 811 7.75 -19.49 -21.22
N GLY A 812 8.31 -19.03 -22.33
CA GLY A 812 7.83 -17.88 -23.08
C GLY A 812 8.28 -16.51 -22.56
N ALA A 813 9.01 -16.44 -21.45
CA ALA A 813 9.52 -15.18 -20.91
C ALA A 813 10.57 -14.58 -21.86
N ASN A 814 10.38 -13.30 -22.22
CA ASN A 814 11.23 -12.54 -23.15
C ASN A 814 11.55 -11.15 -22.57
N TYR A 815 11.87 -11.12 -21.27
CA TYR A 815 12.10 -9.93 -20.45
C TYR A 815 13.57 -9.53 -20.41
N GLN A 816 13.82 -8.22 -20.27
CA GLN A 816 15.13 -7.64 -19.99
C GLN A 816 15.47 -7.72 -18.49
N THR A 817 15.62 -8.94 -17.95
CA THR A 817 15.90 -9.14 -16.51
C THR A 817 17.39 -9.18 -16.16
N GLY A 818 18.27 -9.23 -17.15
CA GLY A 818 19.70 -9.46 -17.01
C GLY A 818 20.53 -8.27 -16.58
N PHE A 819 21.62 -8.54 -15.86
CA PHE A 819 22.78 -7.63 -15.83
C PHE A 819 23.60 -7.73 -17.14
N LEU A 820 23.45 -8.84 -17.86
CA LEU A 820 24.08 -9.14 -19.13
C LEU A 820 23.01 -9.33 -20.22
N THR A 821 23.32 -8.87 -21.42
CA THR A 821 22.55 -9.22 -22.62
C THR A 821 22.80 -10.68 -23.02
N ILE A 822 22.00 -11.20 -23.96
CA ILE A 822 22.22 -12.49 -24.62
C ILE A 822 23.58 -12.60 -25.35
N CYS A 823 24.26 -11.48 -25.59
CA CYS A 823 25.59 -11.41 -26.19
C CYS A 823 26.72 -11.29 -25.15
N ASP A 824 26.42 -11.54 -23.87
CA ASP A 824 27.37 -11.37 -22.77
C ASP A 824 27.91 -9.92 -22.70
N VAL A 825 27.07 -8.93 -22.99
CA VAL A 825 27.42 -7.50 -22.87
C VAL A 825 26.83 -6.94 -21.58
N PRO A 826 27.63 -6.30 -20.71
CA PRO A 826 27.13 -5.75 -19.45
C PRO A 826 26.32 -4.45 -19.62
N TYR A 827 25.19 -4.35 -18.92
CA TYR A 827 24.40 -3.11 -18.81
C TYR A 827 25.07 -2.12 -17.85
N ILE A 828 25.91 -1.24 -18.40
CA ILE A 828 26.84 -0.45 -17.60
C ILE A 828 26.17 0.50 -16.60
N GLN A 829 24.99 1.06 -16.91
CA GLN A 829 24.27 1.94 -15.98
C GLN A 829 23.83 1.20 -14.72
N THR A 830 23.23 0.02 -14.88
CA THR A 830 22.83 -0.84 -13.75
C THR A 830 24.04 -1.33 -12.95
N ILE A 831 25.14 -1.68 -13.62
CA ILE A 831 26.38 -2.09 -12.96
C ILE A 831 27.01 -0.96 -12.14
N GLN A 832 26.98 0.26 -12.65
CA GLN A 832 27.46 1.44 -11.90
C GLN A 832 26.62 1.66 -10.64
N ALA A 833 25.30 1.55 -10.73
CA ALA A 833 24.40 1.61 -9.57
C ALA A 833 24.68 0.50 -8.54
N SER A 834 24.83 -0.75 -9.01
CA SER A 834 25.22 -1.89 -8.18
C SER A 834 26.56 -1.67 -7.47
N ARG A 835 27.57 -1.20 -8.20
CA ARG A 835 28.90 -0.93 -7.68
C ARG A 835 28.89 0.17 -6.62
N GLN A 836 28.08 1.20 -6.82
CA GLN A 836 27.88 2.26 -5.84
C GLN A 836 27.31 1.69 -4.53
N ILE A 837 26.21 0.93 -4.60
CA ILE A 837 25.63 0.27 -3.42
C ILE A 837 26.65 -0.63 -2.72
N GLY A 838 27.35 -1.51 -3.45
CA GLY A 838 28.34 -2.40 -2.84
C GLY A 838 29.50 -1.68 -2.16
N THR A 839 29.88 -0.50 -2.66
CA THR A 839 30.93 0.33 -2.05
C THR A 839 30.45 0.99 -0.76
N GLU A 840 29.19 1.44 -0.74
CA GLU A 840 28.63 2.22 0.38
C GLU A 840 27.94 1.35 1.44
N MET A 841 27.51 0.12 1.11
CA MET A 841 26.53 -0.62 1.91
C MET A 841 26.92 -0.83 3.37
N TYR A 842 28.19 -1.12 3.65
CA TYR A 842 28.65 -1.37 5.02
C TYR A 842 28.70 -0.08 5.83
N GLY A 843 29.31 0.97 5.29
CA GLY A 843 29.36 2.28 5.94
C GLY A 843 27.96 2.85 6.15
N ARG A 844 27.10 2.78 5.13
CA ARG A 844 25.70 3.22 5.17
C ARG A 844 24.89 2.45 6.22
N ARG A 845 24.97 1.13 6.22
CA ARG A 845 24.20 0.28 7.16
C ARG A 845 24.72 0.37 8.59
N TYR A 846 26.03 0.56 8.79
CA TYR A 846 26.61 0.65 10.13
C TYR A 846 26.48 2.04 10.77
N GLN A 847 26.17 3.09 9.99
CA GLN A 847 25.94 4.45 10.52
C GLN A 847 24.86 4.45 11.60
N SER A 848 25.14 5.15 12.71
CA SER A 848 24.18 5.45 13.77
C SER A 848 23.07 6.34 13.21
N PHE A 849 21.82 5.93 13.42
CA PHE A 849 20.70 6.82 13.17
C PHE A 849 20.68 7.93 14.22
N PRO A 850 20.05 9.09 13.92
CA PRO A 850 19.84 10.13 14.91
C PRO A 850 19.08 9.60 16.14
N PRO A 851 19.36 10.13 17.34
CA PRO A 851 18.56 9.83 18.52
C PRO A 851 17.08 10.19 18.30
N GLU A 852 16.16 9.48 18.93
CA GLU A 852 14.74 9.83 18.94
C GLU A 852 14.37 10.63 20.20
N ILE A 853 13.48 11.61 20.04
CA ILE A 853 12.96 12.46 21.13
C ILE A 853 11.43 12.39 21.13
N GLY A 854 10.85 11.65 22.08
CA GLY A 854 9.40 11.47 22.19
C GLY A 854 8.80 12.25 23.37
N PHE A 855 7.84 13.13 23.12
CA PHE A 855 7.06 13.80 24.18
C PHE A 855 5.75 13.06 24.45
N SER A 856 5.36 12.92 25.71
CA SER A 856 4.04 12.41 26.10
C SER A 856 3.17 13.56 26.61
N LEU A 857 2.63 14.35 25.69
CA LEU A 857 1.74 15.47 26.00
C LEU A 857 0.32 15.13 25.55
N THR A 858 -0.66 15.21 26.46
CA THR A 858 -2.08 14.94 26.18
C THR A 858 -2.85 16.20 25.76
N SER A 859 -2.26 17.38 25.89
CA SER A 859 -2.77 18.70 25.48
C SER A 859 -1.62 19.71 25.43
N TYR A 860 -1.82 20.87 24.78
CA TYR A 860 -0.86 21.98 24.90
C TYR A 860 -0.75 22.42 26.37
N PRO A 861 0.46 22.56 26.92
CA PRO A 861 0.66 23.07 28.27
C PRO A 861 0.12 24.49 28.43
N ASP A 862 -0.93 24.67 29.24
CA ASP A 862 -1.32 25.98 29.73
C ASP A 862 -0.45 26.29 30.95
N ILE A 863 0.40 27.32 30.83
CA ILE A 863 1.42 27.62 31.85
C ILE A 863 1.11 28.93 32.57
N GLU A 864 1.06 28.87 33.89
CA GLU A 864 0.80 30.01 34.77
C GLU A 864 2.09 30.80 35.03
N ASP A 865 1.97 32.12 35.10
CA ASP A 865 3.07 33.06 35.31
C ASP A 865 4.00 32.62 36.44
N SER A 866 5.30 32.57 36.15
CA SER A 866 6.32 32.28 37.17
C SER A 866 6.21 30.91 37.85
N ILE A 867 5.36 29.99 37.34
CA ILE A 867 5.29 28.60 37.77
C ILE A 867 6.01 27.70 36.75
N PRO A 868 6.99 26.88 37.17
CA PRO A 868 7.65 25.94 36.27
C PRO A 868 6.68 24.87 35.75
N TYR A 869 6.58 24.71 34.43
CA TYR A 869 5.91 23.59 33.79
C TYR A 869 6.90 22.47 33.47
N GLN A 870 6.49 21.23 33.68
CA GLN A 870 7.32 20.04 33.46
C GLN A 870 6.73 19.17 32.34
N ALA A 871 7.44 19.07 31.22
CA ALA A 871 7.14 18.19 30.11
C ALA A 871 8.06 16.95 30.14
N PRO A 872 7.55 15.75 30.49
CA PRO A 872 8.34 14.53 30.37
C PRO A 872 8.58 14.19 28.89
N PHE A 873 9.79 13.72 28.59
CA PHE A 873 10.13 13.19 27.28
C PHE A 873 11.08 12.00 27.39
N SER A 874 11.01 11.11 26.40
CA SER A 874 11.88 9.95 26.27
C SER A 874 12.98 10.19 25.23
N LEU A 875 14.15 9.62 25.50
CA LEU A 875 15.27 9.52 24.60
C LEU A 875 15.59 8.05 24.32
N SER A 876 15.72 7.73 23.04
CA SER A 876 16.21 6.46 22.53
C SER A 876 17.28 6.72 21.47
N ASP A 877 18.26 5.83 21.38
CA ASP A 877 19.24 5.82 20.29
C ASP A 877 19.73 4.39 20.12
N ASP A 878 19.81 3.92 18.88
CA ASP A 878 20.18 2.53 18.56
C ASP A 878 21.66 2.22 18.80
N SER A 879 22.49 3.27 18.87
CA SER A 879 23.95 3.18 18.87
C SER A 879 24.59 3.64 20.18
N SER A 880 23.88 4.45 20.96
CA SER A 880 24.36 5.11 22.18
C SER A 880 23.38 4.89 23.33
N PRO A 881 23.85 4.41 24.50
CA PRO A 881 23.04 4.40 25.71
C PRO A 881 22.47 5.81 26.00
N PRO A 882 21.20 5.95 26.38
CA PRO A 882 20.56 7.26 26.60
C PRO A 882 21.24 8.16 27.65
N GLU A 883 22.04 7.57 28.55
CA GLU A 883 22.92 8.30 29.47
C GLU A 883 24.07 9.06 28.79
N ASN A 884 24.49 8.61 27.61
CA ASN A 884 25.60 9.19 26.84
C ASN A 884 25.16 10.23 25.81
N LEU A 885 23.85 10.44 25.66
CA LEU A 885 23.31 11.47 24.76
C LEU A 885 23.50 12.86 25.38
N SER A 886 24.04 13.79 24.59
CA SER A 886 24.10 15.21 24.93
C SER A 886 22.77 15.87 24.56
N VAL A 887 22.12 16.52 25.52
CA VAL A 887 20.78 17.10 25.34
C VAL A 887 20.80 18.59 25.65
N SER A 888 20.17 19.40 24.80
CA SER A 888 20.05 20.85 24.95
C SER A 888 18.69 21.35 24.49
N ALA A 889 18.25 22.52 24.95
CA ALA A 889 17.01 23.15 24.49
C ALA A 889 17.12 24.68 24.45
N TRP A 890 16.32 25.32 23.58
CA TRP A 890 16.26 26.78 23.46
C TRP A 890 14.87 27.25 23.03
N SER A 891 14.56 28.52 23.30
CA SER A 891 13.29 29.17 22.99
C SER A 891 13.33 29.96 21.69
N ALA A 892 12.26 29.87 20.89
CA ALA A 892 12.03 30.73 19.74
C ALA A 892 11.49 32.13 20.15
N ASN A 893 10.88 32.26 21.34
CA ASN A 893 10.47 33.53 21.92
C ASN A 893 11.08 33.68 23.32
N THR A 894 12.26 34.30 23.37
CA THR A 894 13.00 34.50 24.63
C THR A 894 12.42 35.60 25.52
N ASN A 895 11.49 36.41 25.03
CA ASN A 895 10.73 37.35 25.86
C ASN A 895 9.66 36.62 26.67
N PHE A 896 9.07 35.55 26.10
CA PHE A 896 8.13 34.69 26.79
C PHE A 896 8.83 33.66 27.70
N ILE A 897 9.73 32.83 27.16
CA ILE A 897 10.53 31.87 27.93
C ILE A 897 12.01 32.13 27.62
N PRO A 898 12.77 32.81 28.49
CA PRO A 898 14.21 33.01 28.31
C PRO A 898 14.94 31.68 28.31
N ASP A 899 16.01 31.54 27.53
CA ASP A 899 16.80 30.30 27.51
C ASP A 899 17.35 29.93 28.90
N SER A 900 17.64 30.93 29.74
CA SER A 900 18.06 30.72 31.13
C SER A 900 16.99 30.12 32.04
N ALA A 901 15.73 30.10 31.60
CA ALA A 901 14.58 29.53 32.30
C ALA A 901 14.20 28.12 31.80
N ILE A 902 15.01 27.54 30.90
CA ILE A 902 14.84 26.18 30.39
C ILE A 902 15.83 25.25 31.10
N VAL A 903 15.31 24.22 31.77
CA VAL A 903 16.12 23.25 32.52
C VAL A 903 15.72 21.84 32.12
N ILE A 904 16.67 21.02 31.67
CA ILE A 904 16.46 19.58 31.43
C ILE A 904 17.00 18.80 32.63
N THR A 905 16.17 17.93 33.20
CA THR A 905 16.53 17.06 34.33
C THR A 905 16.23 15.59 34.02
N GLY A 906 16.69 14.67 34.88
CA GLY A 906 16.59 13.21 34.68
C GLY A 906 17.87 12.58 34.13
N THR A 907 17.93 11.24 34.10
CA THR A 907 19.06 10.42 33.60
C THR A 907 18.55 9.23 32.77
N GLY A 908 19.34 8.76 31.80
CA GLY A 908 18.93 7.65 30.93
C GLY A 908 17.83 8.06 29.95
N SER A 909 16.92 7.14 29.62
CA SER A 909 15.87 7.36 28.63
C SER A 909 14.81 8.37 29.05
N ASN A 910 14.53 8.51 30.35
CA ASN A 910 13.45 9.37 30.82
C ASN A 910 14.02 10.71 31.30
N ARG A 911 13.64 11.79 30.62
CA ARG A 911 14.07 13.16 30.93
C ARG A 911 12.85 14.05 31.12
N THR A 912 13.07 15.21 31.73
CA THR A 912 12.01 16.20 31.97
C THR A 912 12.51 17.56 31.56
N LEU A 913 11.80 18.17 30.61
CA LEU A 913 11.97 19.57 30.24
C LEU A 913 11.16 20.43 31.20
N SER A 914 11.83 21.27 31.98
CA SER A 914 11.22 22.27 32.84
C SER A 914 11.37 23.65 32.20
N VAL A 915 10.27 24.37 32.04
CA VAL A 915 10.26 25.73 31.49
C VAL A 915 9.52 26.67 32.43
N THR A 916 9.99 27.90 32.59
CA THR A 916 9.30 28.93 33.39
C THR A 916 9.05 30.17 32.54
N PRO A 917 7.79 30.55 32.27
CA PRO A 917 7.45 31.72 31.48
C PRO A 917 7.65 33.02 32.30
N THR A 918 7.89 34.13 31.60
CA THR A 918 7.90 35.47 32.21
C THR A 918 6.50 36.06 32.24
N THR A 919 6.29 37.03 33.13
CA THR A 919 5.05 37.81 33.24
C THR A 919 4.93 38.91 32.16
N ALA A 920 5.85 38.98 31.20
CA ALA A 920 6.02 40.16 30.34
C ALA A 920 5.42 39.99 28.93
N ASP A 921 5.25 38.76 28.46
CA ASP A 921 4.82 38.47 27.09
C ASP A 921 3.89 37.26 27.07
N HIS A 922 2.62 37.48 26.69
CA HIS A 922 1.58 36.44 26.71
C HIS A 922 1.34 35.79 25.34
N SER A 923 2.26 35.98 24.39
CA SER A 923 2.10 35.54 22.99
C SER A 923 2.42 34.06 22.72
N GLY A 924 2.92 33.32 23.72
CA GLY A 924 3.33 31.93 23.54
C GLY A 924 4.66 31.77 22.80
N GLY A 925 5.12 30.53 22.62
CA GLY A 925 6.37 30.25 21.90
C GLY A 925 6.76 28.78 21.80
N PHE A 926 7.59 28.46 20.81
CA PHE A 926 8.19 27.13 20.66
C PHE A 926 9.49 27.00 21.45
N ILE A 927 9.67 25.87 22.12
CA ILE A 927 10.94 25.39 22.65
C ILE A 927 11.42 24.21 21.79
N THR A 928 12.64 24.28 21.27
CA THR A 928 13.24 23.15 20.53
C THR A 928 14.15 22.36 21.45
N VAL A 929 13.95 21.05 21.54
CA VAL A 929 14.85 20.13 22.25
C VAL A 929 15.71 19.39 21.23
N ARG A 930 17.02 19.35 21.46
CA ARG A 930 18.01 18.64 20.64
C ARG A 930 18.70 17.55 21.45
N ALA A 931 18.84 16.37 20.84
CA ALA A 931 19.69 15.28 21.32
C ALA A 931 20.82 15.02 20.32
N ILE A 932 22.04 14.77 20.81
CA ILE A 932 23.23 14.47 20.01
C ILE A 932 23.89 13.21 20.58
N ASP A 933 24.20 12.26 19.71
CA ASP A 933 24.92 11.04 20.07
C ASP A 933 26.44 11.28 20.24
N ALA A 934 27.19 10.24 20.64
CA ALA A 934 28.64 10.34 20.80
C ALA A 934 29.40 10.51 19.47
N SER A 935 28.76 10.24 18.33
CA SER A 935 29.33 10.37 16.99
C SER A 935 29.09 11.75 16.36
N GLY A 936 28.20 12.55 16.96
CA GLY A 936 27.82 13.90 16.51
C GLY A 936 26.53 13.96 15.67
N VAL A 937 25.84 12.83 15.48
CA VAL A 937 24.52 12.77 14.82
C VAL A 937 23.45 13.32 15.77
N ARG A 938 22.47 14.07 15.24
CA ARG A 938 21.52 14.84 16.05
C ARG A 938 20.07 14.77 15.57
N ALA A 939 19.14 14.88 16.50
CA ALA A 939 17.71 15.09 16.25
C ALA A 939 17.17 16.30 17.02
N GLU A 940 16.09 16.89 16.52
CA GLU A 940 15.45 18.09 17.07
C GLU A 940 13.93 17.97 17.05
N THR A 941 13.27 18.26 18.16
CA THR A 941 11.81 18.25 18.30
C THR A 941 11.33 19.58 18.88
N PRO A 942 10.45 20.34 18.18
CA PRO A 942 9.82 21.54 18.73
C PRO A 942 8.59 21.22 19.59
N VAL A 943 8.38 21.99 20.66
CA VAL A 943 7.22 21.91 21.58
C VAL A 943 6.66 23.32 21.80
N PHE A 944 5.34 23.50 21.63
CA PHE A 944 4.69 24.80 21.81
C PHE A 944 4.10 24.99 23.22
N PHE A 945 4.28 26.18 23.79
CA PHE A 945 3.77 26.59 25.11
C PHE A 945 2.92 27.88 25.00
N LEU A 946 1.84 27.98 25.79
CA LEU A 946 0.94 29.14 25.84
C LEU A 946 0.59 29.52 27.30
N GLN A 947 0.40 30.82 27.58
CA GLN A 947 0.13 31.35 28.92
C GLN A 947 -1.37 31.52 29.23
N GLY A 948 -1.78 31.16 30.46
CA GLY A 948 -3.17 31.24 30.95
C GLY A 948 -3.65 32.68 31.25
N ARG A 949 -4.96 32.94 31.11
CA ARG A 949 -5.61 34.28 31.12
C ARG A 949 -5.62 34.99 32.51
N PRO A 950 -5.65 36.35 32.60
CA PRO A 950 -5.62 37.10 33.87
C PRO A 950 -6.95 37.07 34.66
N GLU A 951 -6.89 37.05 36.00
CA GLU A 951 -8.05 37.14 36.92
C GLU A 951 -8.82 38.48 36.84
N MET A 952 -10.16 38.44 36.87
CA MET A 952 -11.03 39.62 37.02
C MET A 952 -11.66 39.72 38.41
N ALA A 953 -11.60 40.90 39.05
CA ALA A 953 -12.31 41.23 40.29
C ALA A 953 -13.64 41.98 40.02
N LEU A 954 -14.68 41.70 40.80
CA LEU A 954 -16.04 42.27 40.64
C LEU A 954 -16.43 43.12 41.87
N ASP A 955 -16.88 44.36 41.65
CA ASP A 955 -17.37 45.27 42.71
C ASP A 955 -18.89 45.46 42.58
N VAL A 956 -19.65 45.32 43.67
CA VAL A 956 -21.15 45.29 43.65
C VAL A 956 -21.73 46.48 44.43
N PRO A 957 -22.56 47.38 43.83
CA PRO A 957 -23.16 48.51 44.54
C PRO A 957 -24.40 48.11 45.36
N SER A 958 -24.68 48.86 46.43
CA SER A 958 -25.69 48.54 47.46
C SER A 958 -27.16 48.84 47.11
N SER A 959 -27.48 49.37 45.93
CA SER A 959 -28.87 49.46 45.44
C SER A 959 -28.94 49.77 43.94
N GLY A 960 -29.65 48.94 43.20
CA GLY A 960 -29.68 48.94 41.73
C GLY A 960 -29.08 47.65 41.16
N GLN A 961 -29.54 47.21 39.98
CA GLN A 961 -28.93 46.09 39.25
C GLN A 961 -27.40 46.34 39.13
N PRO A 962 -26.54 45.37 39.51
CA PRO A 962 -25.10 45.56 39.42
C PRO A 962 -24.71 45.75 37.96
N THR A 963 -24.15 46.92 37.64
CA THR A 963 -23.56 47.16 36.31
C THR A 963 -22.05 47.05 36.41
N LEU A 964 -21.48 46.10 35.67
CA LEU A 964 -20.05 46.02 35.39
C LEU A 964 -19.69 47.23 34.51
N SER A 965 -18.96 48.20 35.07
CA SER A 965 -18.35 49.27 34.28
C SER A 965 -16.90 48.89 34.00
N TRP A 966 -16.62 48.49 32.76
CA TRP A 966 -15.30 48.00 32.34
C TRP A 966 -14.23 49.09 32.43
N ILE A 967 -13.08 48.76 33.03
CA ILE A 967 -11.84 49.54 32.92
C ILE A 967 -11.17 49.21 31.57
N SER A 968 -10.76 50.26 30.84
CA SER A 968 -10.05 50.13 29.57
C SER A 968 -8.67 49.51 29.77
N ILE A 969 -8.45 48.33 29.19
CA ILE A 969 -7.13 47.85 28.81
C ILE A 969 -7.02 48.09 27.31
N SER A 970 -5.94 48.72 26.87
CA SER A 970 -5.78 49.21 25.51
C SER A 970 -5.87 48.08 24.47
N ASN A 971 -6.97 48.09 23.72
CA ASN A 971 -7.19 47.63 22.34
C ASN A 971 -8.22 46.54 22.05
N ILE A 972 -9.06 46.13 23.00
CA ILE A 972 -10.30 45.40 22.65
C ILE A 972 -11.45 45.87 23.55
N SER A 973 -12.53 46.37 22.93
CA SER A 973 -13.81 46.66 23.60
C SER A 973 -14.89 45.84 22.92
N TYR A 974 -15.50 44.87 23.62
CA TYR A 974 -16.76 44.25 23.20
C TYR A 974 -17.88 44.73 24.12
N GLN A 975 -19.02 45.11 23.54
CA GLN A 975 -20.28 45.23 24.26
C GLN A 975 -21.10 43.97 24.02
N ALA A 976 -21.46 43.28 25.09
CA ALA A 976 -22.56 42.32 25.09
C ALA A 976 -23.35 42.51 26.39
N GLU A 977 -24.64 42.78 26.28
CA GLU A 977 -25.55 42.75 27.42
C GLU A 977 -25.84 41.28 27.75
N ALA A 978 -25.22 40.76 28.81
CA ALA A 978 -25.56 39.44 29.34
C ALA A 978 -26.67 39.56 30.39
N THR A 979 -27.75 38.80 30.22
CA THR A 979 -28.77 38.62 31.28
C THR A 979 -28.34 37.45 32.16
N LEU A 980 -28.12 37.70 33.45
CA LEU A 980 -27.69 36.69 34.41
C LEU A 980 -28.87 35.79 34.82
N THR A 981 -28.77 34.48 34.61
CA THR A 981 -29.62 33.47 35.26
C THR A 981 -28.82 32.72 36.33
N PHE A 982 -29.43 32.54 37.49
CA PHE A 982 -28.83 31.89 38.66
C PHE A 982 -29.60 30.60 38.95
N GLU A 983 -28.96 29.43 38.86
CA GLU A 983 -29.71 28.19 39.05
C GLU A 983 -29.77 27.70 40.49
N GLU A 984 -28.77 27.87 41.35
CA GLU A 984 -28.86 27.26 42.69
C GLU A 984 -27.90 27.86 43.72
N TRP A 985 -28.38 27.99 44.96
CA TRP A 985 -27.57 28.35 46.12
C TRP A 985 -27.20 27.08 46.90
N THR A 986 -25.92 26.86 47.16
CA THR A 986 -25.46 25.80 48.06
C THR A 986 -24.68 26.37 49.24
N SER A 987 -25.01 25.92 50.46
CA SER A 987 -24.17 26.16 51.63
C SER A 987 -23.44 24.87 51.99
N THR A 988 -22.12 24.86 51.83
CA THR A 988 -21.22 23.78 52.29
C THR A 988 -21.57 22.36 51.82
N GLY A 989 -22.17 22.21 50.64
CA GLY A 989 -22.37 20.90 49.99
C GLY A 989 -23.63 20.12 50.35
N VAL A 990 -24.63 20.75 51.01
CA VAL A 990 -25.97 20.15 51.19
C VAL A 990 -27.00 21.02 50.46
N PRO A 991 -27.90 20.44 49.64
CA PRO A 991 -28.94 21.21 48.94
C PRO A 991 -29.97 21.80 49.92
N LEU A 992 -30.37 23.06 49.71
CA LEU A 992 -31.51 23.63 50.43
C LEU A 992 -32.80 23.25 49.68
N PRO A 993 -33.79 22.58 50.31
CA PRO A 993 -34.99 22.17 49.60
C PRO A 993 -35.92 23.36 49.34
N GLY A 994 -36.26 23.58 48.07
CA GLY A 994 -37.42 24.39 47.68
C GLY A 994 -37.17 25.77 47.07
N THR A 995 -35.98 26.06 46.51
CA THR A 995 -35.77 27.31 45.75
C THR A 995 -35.76 27.04 44.25
N ASP A 996 -36.86 27.39 43.59
CA ASP A 996 -37.17 27.30 42.16
C ASP A 996 -36.60 28.48 41.36
N GLY A 997 -35.34 28.86 41.61
CA GLY A 997 -34.58 29.75 40.73
C GLY A 997 -35.05 31.22 40.68
N THR A 998 -35.93 31.67 41.58
CA THR A 998 -36.25 33.11 41.71
C THR A 998 -35.41 33.75 42.82
N LEU A 999 -34.87 34.94 42.52
CA LEU A 999 -34.02 35.71 43.42
C LEU A 999 -34.89 36.33 44.53
N GLU A 1000 -35.05 35.64 45.66
CA GLU A 1000 -35.62 36.27 46.86
C GLU A 1000 -34.64 37.32 47.39
N THR A 1001 -35.03 38.59 47.33
CA THR A 1001 -34.29 39.68 47.96
C THR A 1001 -34.60 39.68 49.47
N GLY A 1002 -33.94 38.80 50.21
CA GLY A 1002 -34.03 38.73 51.66
C GLY A 1002 -32.91 37.90 52.26
N ILE A 1003 -32.26 38.42 53.31
CA ILE A 1003 -31.28 37.65 54.10
C ILE A 1003 -32.00 36.46 54.73
N HIS A 1004 -31.63 35.24 54.35
CA HIS A 1004 -32.12 34.04 55.02
C HIS A 1004 -31.67 34.06 56.50
N PRO A 1005 -32.56 34.02 57.50
CA PRO A 1005 -32.22 34.35 58.89
C PRO A 1005 -31.40 33.28 59.64
N GLY A 1006 -30.75 32.36 58.93
CA GLY A 1006 -30.14 31.16 59.50
C GLY A 1006 -28.64 31.20 59.75
N ASN A 1007 -27.84 32.06 59.09
CA ASN A 1007 -26.38 32.03 59.29
C ASN A 1007 -25.66 33.32 58.81
N PRO A 1008 -25.38 34.29 59.70
CA PRO A 1008 -24.81 35.59 59.32
C PRO A 1008 -23.29 35.58 59.00
N GLY A 1009 -22.74 34.45 58.54
CA GLY A 1009 -21.30 34.32 58.24
C GLY A 1009 -20.91 33.17 57.31
N GLY A 1010 -21.86 32.57 56.57
CA GLY A 1010 -21.54 31.51 55.62
C GLY A 1010 -21.06 32.04 54.27
N ALA A 1011 -20.00 31.44 53.71
CA ALA A 1011 -19.59 31.67 52.33
C ALA A 1011 -20.51 30.88 51.38
N TYR A 1012 -21.10 31.56 50.41
CA TYR A 1012 -21.91 30.95 49.36
C TYR A 1012 -21.08 30.82 48.09
N ARG A 1013 -21.30 29.74 47.32
CA ARG A 1013 -20.74 29.61 45.97
C ARG A 1013 -21.84 29.83 44.95
N LEU A 1014 -21.58 30.78 44.06
CA LEU A 1014 -22.44 31.08 42.92
C LEU A 1014 -21.86 30.35 41.71
N LYS A 1015 -22.67 29.52 41.04
CA LYS A 1015 -22.32 29.00 39.72
C LYS A 1015 -22.79 30.02 38.69
N LEU A 1016 -21.87 30.84 38.22
CA LEU A 1016 -22.10 31.65 37.03
C LEU A 1016 -22.00 30.73 35.82
N ILE A 1017 -23.11 30.58 35.12
CA ILE A 1017 -23.11 30.02 33.77
C ILE A 1017 -23.13 31.23 32.85
N LEU A 1018 -21.95 31.58 32.36
CA LEU A 1018 -21.84 32.44 31.19
C LEU A 1018 -22.05 31.51 29.98
N PRO A 1019 -22.86 31.90 28.97
CA PRO A 1019 -23.01 31.11 27.75
C PRO A 1019 -21.67 30.80 27.09
#